data_AF-A0A395S2M3-F1
#
_entry.id   AF-A0A395S2M3-F1
#
_cell.length_a   1.000
_cell.length_b   1.000
_cell.length_c   1.000
_cell.angle_alpha   90.00
_cell.angle_beta   90.00
_cell.angle_gamma   90.00
#
_symmetry.space_group_name_H-M   'P 1'
#
loop_
_entity.id
_entity.type
_entity.pdbx_description
1 polymer ?
#
loop_
_entity_poly.entity_id
_entity_poly.type
_entity_poly.pdbx_seq_one_letter_code
_entity_poly.pdbx_strand_id
1 'polypeptide(L)'
;MDISSEKPVLFFDIDNCLYSRNYKVLELMSGLIDSYFKTHLGLSPEEAERLHKDYYQQYGQAIEGLVRDYQIDALDYNAKVDDALPLDDLIKPNPQLRQFLQDIDTSKVRLWLLTNAYVNHGKRVVGLLGVEDLFEGLTYCDYTQVPFVCKPQKEMFSKAMREAGISETSKCYFIDDSHKNCVGAQKAGWTAIHYVEEGFPLPDTQASQHQIRSLEELRSLYPEFFRVSNLVREAVLPGEHVKLILCFDGTGNTFSGTNADTNVVKILRKLDRNHPKQYHYYQTGIGTYDVNESSVHKTALGEIRSSVSKSIDQGFGTTFDAHIMAGYRFLMRYYEPEAKIYIFGFSRGAFTAKYLARMVNKVGLLCKGNEEMVPFAYKLYQRALKCESDDAVAAQKCTSTAAKPHPEHDNLLARDGTANDGDGPQDKAANFIAGQAHVKTSKIARAARKEVEAFSQTFCRNEGADPTKHDNIKVFFLGMWDCVNSVAVVEKNAPAPVEVAGTAAHVRHAVAVDERRVKFKPALLAQDIRKDARNNDEEDILEVWFPGNHGDIGGGWPAMPTDKPPSEMGYLERLRHIFSTMKQSTMEEPLDDDALQMSDMALDWMIREVDVVGREHPESAVRWCHTVEGFVKNMSDKERVTTHVVKGFMHDTLSFGYGSAFFKVLMWKFMEMLPGIPRWELNDSPDKEGWESHRLWPNFGACRDIPRGAKLHNSLRERLNEMSAKKYSPQNNHGAGKGVLRNDQGAVAPMVQVEYEVPKDIRIKEDEAWNKRHQLFQFAQTVKRVNGVN
;
A
#
# COMPACT_ATOMS: atom_id res chain seq x y z
N MET A 1 39.08 -36.90 19.13
CA MET A 1 38.14 -36.34 18.15
C MET A 1 37.04 -35.70 18.96
N ASP A 2 36.99 -34.39 18.93
CA ASP A 2 36.01 -33.61 19.68
C ASP A 2 34.62 -33.99 19.16
N ILE A 3 33.72 -34.47 20.04
CA ILE A 3 32.33 -34.81 19.70
C ILE A 3 31.60 -33.47 19.59
N SER A 4 31.94 -32.70 18.54
CA SER A 4 31.09 -31.65 18.01
C SER A 4 29.75 -32.31 17.69
N SER A 5 28.70 -31.95 18.41
CA SER A 5 27.36 -32.51 18.27
C SER A 5 26.97 -32.68 16.79
N GLU A 6 26.70 -33.92 16.39
CA GLU A 6 26.22 -34.25 15.04
C GLU A 6 25.06 -33.33 14.63
N LYS A 7 25.16 -32.64 13.49
CA LYS A 7 24.13 -31.69 13.02
C LYS A 7 22.89 -32.44 12.54
N PRO A 8 21.66 -31.95 12.84
CA PRO A 8 20.44 -32.51 12.27
C PRO A 8 20.43 -32.48 10.74
N VAL A 9 19.68 -33.40 10.14
CA VAL A 9 19.50 -33.51 8.69
C VAL A 9 18.00 -33.46 8.37
N LEU A 10 17.62 -32.54 7.47
CA LEU A 10 16.32 -32.46 6.84
C LEU A 10 16.35 -33.22 5.51
N PHE A 11 15.65 -34.35 5.48
CA PHE A 11 15.43 -35.17 4.30
C PHE A 11 14.16 -34.72 3.58
N PHE A 12 14.28 -34.36 2.30
CA PHE A 12 13.17 -33.97 1.44
C PHE A 12 12.90 -35.06 0.41
N ASP A 13 11.65 -35.51 0.33
CA ASP A 13 11.18 -36.17 -0.88
C ASP A 13 11.17 -35.20 -2.06
N ILE A 14 11.23 -35.73 -3.27
CA ILE A 14 11.28 -34.95 -4.51
C ILE A 14 9.90 -34.85 -5.14
N ASP A 15 9.36 -35.98 -5.57
CA ASP A 15 8.14 -36.05 -6.37
C ASP A 15 6.92 -35.65 -5.55
N ASN A 16 6.11 -34.72 -6.06
CA ASN A 16 4.96 -34.11 -5.37
C ASN A 16 5.26 -33.41 -4.02
N CYS A 17 6.54 -33.25 -3.68
CA CYS A 17 6.99 -32.58 -2.47
C CYS A 17 7.72 -31.27 -2.81
N LEU A 18 8.80 -31.31 -3.60
CA LEU A 18 9.52 -30.12 -4.06
C LEU A 18 8.83 -29.42 -5.25
N TYR A 19 7.88 -30.10 -5.90
CA TYR A 19 7.07 -29.51 -6.96
C TYR A 19 5.61 -29.91 -6.80
N SER A 20 4.71 -29.05 -7.29
CA SER A 20 3.26 -29.23 -7.15
C SER A 20 2.75 -30.46 -7.91
N ARG A 21 1.78 -31.15 -7.32
CA ARG A 21 1.01 -32.23 -7.99
C ARG A 21 0.32 -31.73 -9.27
N ASN A 22 0.05 -30.43 -9.38
CA ASN A 22 -0.59 -29.81 -10.54
C ASN A 22 0.27 -29.86 -11.82
N TYR A 23 1.57 -30.15 -11.73
CA TYR A 23 2.37 -30.40 -12.92
C TYR A 23 2.01 -31.72 -13.63
N LYS A 24 1.14 -32.54 -13.03
CA LYS A 24 0.63 -33.80 -13.61
C LYS A 24 1.73 -34.78 -14.02
N VAL A 25 2.92 -34.65 -13.45
CA VAL A 25 4.07 -35.53 -13.71
C VAL A 25 3.70 -36.97 -13.34
N LEU A 26 3.05 -37.18 -12.19
CA LEU A 26 2.58 -38.49 -11.76
C LEU A 26 1.50 -39.08 -12.69
N GLU A 27 0.61 -38.26 -13.25
CA GLU A 27 -0.42 -38.70 -14.20
C GLU A 27 0.24 -39.18 -15.51
N LEU A 28 1.21 -38.41 -16.03
CA LEU A 28 1.97 -38.79 -17.22
C LEU A 28 2.82 -40.04 -16.98
N MET A 29 3.47 -40.12 -15.82
CA MET A 29 4.25 -41.28 -15.42
C MET A 29 3.36 -42.52 -15.36
N SER A 30 2.20 -42.43 -14.71
CA SER A 30 1.22 -43.52 -14.66
C SER A 30 0.81 -44.01 -16.05
N GLY A 31 0.54 -43.08 -16.99
CA GLY A 31 0.21 -43.45 -18.37
C GLY A 31 1.35 -44.16 -19.11
N LEU A 32 2.61 -43.80 -18.85
CA LEU A 32 3.79 -44.49 -19.40
C LEU A 32 3.97 -45.88 -18.77
N ILE A 33 3.75 -46.02 -17.46
CA ILE A 33 3.76 -47.31 -16.74
C ILE A 33 2.72 -48.25 -17.34
N ASP A 34 1.48 -47.80 -17.48
CA ASP A 34 0.39 -48.61 -18.03
C ASP A 34 0.70 -49.01 -19.48
N SER A 35 1.28 -48.09 -20.27
CA SER A 35 1.74 -48.37 -21.64
C SER A 35 2.86 -49.41 -21.68
N TYR A 36 3.79 -49.35 -20.71
CA TYR A 36 4.85 -50.34 -20.56
C TYR A 36 4.27 -51.72 -20.25
N PHE A 37 3.32 -51.81 -19.31
CA PHE A 37 2.66 -53.07 -18.92
C PHE A 37 1.92 -53.67 -20.10
N LYS A 38 1.19 -52.85 -20.86
CA LYS A 38 0.45 -53.29 -22.04
C LYS A 38 1.35 -53.88 -23.12
N THR A 39 2.50 -53.23 -23.37
CA THR A 39 3.42 -53.59 -24.46
C THR A 39 4.35 -54.75 -24.11
N HIS A 40 4.84 -54.81 -22.85
CA HIS A 40 5.85 -55.79 -22.44
C HIS A 40 5.24 -57.02 -21.75
N LEU A 41 4.08 -56.89 -21.10
CA LEU A 41 3.39 -58.00 -20.42
C LEU A 41 2.15 -58.50 -21.19
N GLY A 42 1.74 -57.81 -22.27
CA GLY A 42 0.58 -58.19 -23.08
C GLY A 42 -0.76 -58.06 -22.34
N LEU A 43 -0.82 -57.26 -21.28
CA LEU A 43 -2.02 -57.07 -20.45
C LEU A 43 -3.05 -56.18 -21.15
N SER A 44 -4.33 -56.39 -20.84
CA SER A 44 -5.39 -55.44 -21.20
C SER A 44 -5.22 -54.10 -20.44
N PRO A 45 -5.77 -52.98 -20.92
CA PRO A 45 -5.71 -51.70 -20.20
C PRO A 45 -6.17 -51.81 -18.74
N GLU A 46 -7.27 -52.49 -18.50
CA GLU A 46 -7.88 -52.63 -17.18
C GLU A 46 -7.02 -53.50 -16.25
N GLU A 47 -6.34 -54.52 -16.79
CA GLU A 47 -5.41 -55.35 -16.03
C GLU A 47 -4.09 -54.62 -15.73
N ALA A 48 -3.59 -53.82 -16.67
CA ALA A 48 -2.40 -53.00 -16.46
C ALA A 48 -2.61 -51.97 -15.35
N GLU A 49 -3.71 -51.21 -15.40
CA GLU A 49 -4.06 -50.22 -14.37
C GLU A 49 -4.25 -50.88 -13.00
N ARG A 50 -4.95 -52.02 -12.94
CA ARG A 50 -5.13 -52.77 -11.70
C ARG A 50 -3.79 -53.26 -11.14
N LEU A 51 -2.95 -53.88 -11.97
CA LEU A 51 -1.67 -54.42 -11.55
C LEU A 51 -0.71 -53.32 -11.07
N HIS A 52 -0.68 -52.20 -11.79
CA HIS A 52 0.05 -51.01 -11.39
C HIS A 52 -0.38 -50.54 -10.00
N LYS A 53 -1.69 -50.37 -9.78
CA LYS A 53 -2.23 -49.95 -8.48
C LYS A 53 -1.90 -50.94 -7.36
N ASP A 54 -2.02 -52.24 -7.62
CA ASP A 54 -1.74 -53.30 -6.64
C ASP A 54 -0.26 -53.29 -6.24
N TYR A 55 0.66 -53.21 -7.20
CA TYR A 55 2.10 -53.14 -6.91
C TYR A 55 2.51 -51.86 -6.20
N TYR A 56 1.96 -50.71 -6.61
CA TYR A 56 2.18 -49.46 -5.89
C TYR A 56 1.68 -49.55 -4.44
N GLN A 57 0.52 -50.19 -4.21
CA GLN A 57 -0.01 -50.37 -2.86
C GLN A 57 0.82 -51.36 -2.03
N GLN A 58 1.29 -52.45 -2.62
CA GLN A 58 1.97 -53.52 -1.90
C GLN A 58 3.43 -53.19 -1.61
N TYR A 59 4.14 -52.62 -2.59
CA TYR A 59 5.59 -52.45 -2.54
C TYR A 59 6.02 -50.98 -2.40
N GLY A 60 5.10 -50.02 -2.57
CA GLY A 60 5.42 -48.58 -2.52
C GLY A 60 5.94 -48.02 -3.85
N GLN A 61 6.30 -48.88 -4.80
CA GLN A 61 6.60 -48.56 -6.19
C GLN A 61 6.19 -49.70 -7.13
N ALA A 62 5.66 -49.37 -8.30
CA ALA A 62 5.19 -50.37 -9.27
C ALA A 62 6.32 -51.27 -9.81
N ILE A 63 7.50 -50.69 -10.02
CA ILE A 63 8.66 -51.39 -10.59
C ILE A 63 9.16 -52.54 -9.71
N GLU A 64 9.02 -52.47 -8.38
CA GLU A 64 9.43 -53.55 -7.49
C GLU A 64 8.65 -54.84 -7.75
N GLY A 65 7.33 -54.72 -7.94
CA GLY A 65 6.47 -55.86 -8.29
C GLY A 65 6.84 -56.43 -9.67
N LEU A 66 7.13 -55.56 -10.65
CA LEU A 66 7.54 -55.99 -11.99
C LEU A 66 8.85 -56.76 -12.00
N VAL A 67 9.87 -56.29 -11.27
CA VAL A 67 11.16 -56.98 -11.20
C VAL A 67 11.02 -58.31 -10.47
N ARG A 68 10.21 -58.35 -9.41
CA ARG A 68 10.02 -59.55 -8.60
C ARG A 68 9.21 -60.64 -9.30
N ASP A 69 8.09 -60.27 -9.90
CA ASP A 69 7.11 -61.22 -10.41
C ASP A 69 7.28 -61.51 -11.90
N TYR A 70 7.86 -60.57 -12.66
CA TYR A 70 8.03 -60.66 -14.12
C TYR A 70 9.48 -60.59 -14.60
N GLN A 71 10.48 -60.46 -13.70
CA GLN A 71 11.91 -60.40 -14.04
C GLN A 71 12.25 -59.31 -15.09
N ILE A 72 11.53 -58.19 -15.06
CA ILE A 72 11.77 -57.06 -15.96
C ILE A 72 13.13 -56.41 -15.63
N ASP A 73 13.85 -55.95 -16.65
CA ASP A 73 15.04 -55.12 -16.49
C ASP A 73 14.63 -53.72 -16.00
N ALA A 74 15.01 -53.40 -14.77
CA ALA A 74 14.68 -52.15 -14.12
C ALA A 74 15.25 -50.91 -14.83
N LEU A 75 16.41 -51.04 -15.48
CA LEU A 75 17.03 -49.94 -16.21
C LEU A 75 16.33 -49.70 -17.55
N ASP A 76 15.87 -50.77 -18.22
CA ASP A 76 15.03 -50.64 -19.42
C ASP A 76 13.70 -49.96 -19.09
N TYR A 77 13.07 -50.34 -17.97
CA TYR A 77 11.87 -49.67 -17.48
C TYR A 77 12.12 -48.18 -17.21
N ASN A 78 13.19 -47.83 -16.48
CA ASN A 78 13.54 -46.44 -16.20
C ASN A 78 13.71 -45.61 -17.49
N ALA A 79 14.38 -46.17 -18.48
CA ALA A 79 14.61 -45.50 -19.77
C ALA A 79 13.30 -45.20 -20.52
N LYS A 80 12.29 -46.09 -20.40
CA LYS A 80 11.01 -45.98 -21.12
C LYS A 80 9.91 -45.26 -20.33
N VAL A 81 10.09 -45.09 -19.02
CA VAL A 81 9.11 -44.47 -18.12
C VAL A 81 9.66 -43.14 -17.61
N ASP A 82 10.58 -43.18 -16.63
CA ASP A 82 11.06 -41.98 -15.93
C ASP A 82 11.86 -41.05 -16.86
N ASP A 83 12.86 -41.58 -17.57
CA ASP A 83 13.71 -40.80 -18.46
C ASP A 83 12.96 -40.30 -19.71
N ALA A 84 11.85 -40.97 -20.08
CA ALA A 84 11.01 -40.61 -21.21
C ALA A 84 10.05 -39.44 -20.92
N LEU A 85 9.92 -39.01 -19.65
CA LEU A 85 9.05 -37.89 -19.29
C LEU A 85 9.56 -36.57 -19.88
N PRO A 86 8.69 -35.72 -20.46
CA PRO A 86 9.05 -34.40 -20.97
C PRO A 86 9.12 -33.35 -19.85
N LEU A 87 9.96 -33.59 -18.84
CA LEU A 87 10.05 -32.73 -17.65
C LEU A 87 10.44 -31.28 -17.95
N ASP A 88 11.25 -31.05 -18.99
CA ASP A 88 11.71 -29.71 -19.39
C ASP A 88 10.57 -28.76 -19.75
N ASP A 89 9.43 -29.29 -20.23
CA ASP A 89 8.24 -28.51 -20.58
C ASP A 89 7.33 -28.25 -19.38
N LEU A 90 7.38 -29.14 -18.37
CA LEU A 90 6.47 -29.13 -17.21
C LEU A 90 7.08 -28.41 -16.01
N ILE A 91 8.31 -28.75 -15.65
CA ILE A 91 9.01 -28.24 -14.47
C ILE A 91 9.86 -27.05 -14.88
N LYS A 92 9.62 -25.91 -14.23
CA LYS A 92 10.37 -24.66 -14.44
C LYS A 92 11.06 -24.25 -13.14
N PRO A 93 12.11 -23.41 -13.21
CA PRO A 93 12.75 -22.88 -12.01
C PRO A 93 11.73 -22.25 -11.06
N ASN A 94 11.85 -22.54 -9.76
CA ASN A 94 10.94 -22.05 -8.74
C ASN A 94 11.67 -21.11 -7.75
N PRO A 95 11.65 -19.78 -7.97
CA PRO A 95 12.32 -18.83 -7.11
C PRO A 95 11.82 -18.83 -5.66
N GLN A 96 10.54 -19.13 -5.44
CA GLN A 96 9.95 -19.17 -4.09
C GLN A 96 10.50 -20.35 -3.29
N LEU A 97 10.53 -21.55 -3.89
CA LEU A 97 11.13 -22.73 -3.28
C LEU A 97 12.63 -22.53 -3.03
N ARG A 98 13.35 -21.96 -4.01
CA ARG A 98 14.79 -21.66 -3.86
C ARG A 98 15.03 -20.72 -2.68
N GLN A 99 14.26 -19.64 -2.57
CA GLN A 99 14.37 -18.71 -1.46
C GLN A 99 14.06 -19.39 -0.12
N PHE A 100 13.00 -20.19 -0.05
CA PHE A 100 12.66 -20.97 1.14
C PHE A 100 13.82 -21.84 1.62
N LEU A 101 14.45 -22.59 0.71
CA LEU A 101 15.61 -23.44 1.03
C LEU A 101 16.84 -22.61 1.41
N GLN A 102 17.05 -21.45 0.79
CA GLN A 102 18.17 -20.54 1.13
C GLN A 102 18.05 -19.89 2.51
N ASP A 103 16.82 -19.75 3.01
CA ASP A 103 16.55 -19.21 4.34
C ASP A 103 16.85 -20.23 5.46
N ILE A 104 16.99 -21.51 5.11
CA ILE A 104 17.43 -22.55 6.05
C ILE A 104 18.88 -22.29 6.42
N ASP A 105 19.15 -22.30 7.73
CA ASP A 105 20.48 -22.07 8.28
C ASP A 105 21.33 -23.33 8.18
N THR A 106 22.04 -23.45 7.05
CA THR A 106 22.97 -24.56 6.79
C THR A 106 24.13 -24.64 7.79
N SER A 107 24.34 -23.60 8.63
CA SER A 107 25.26 -23.70 9.76
C SER A 107 24.71 -24.59 10.88
N LYS A 108 23.38 -24.71 11.03
CA LYS A 108 22.69 -25.47 12.09
C LYS A 108 22.16 -26.82 11.63
N VAL A 109 21.63 -26.91 10.40
CA VAL A 109 20.97 -28.11 9.85
C VAL A 109 21.48 -28.40 8.45
N ARG A 110 21.43 -29.66 8.02
CA ARG A 110 21.88 -30.11 6.68
C ARG A 110 20.67 -30.47 5.83
N LEU A 111 20.77 -30.24 4.52
CA LEU A 111 19.72 -30.55 3.55
C LEU A 111 20.09 -31.77 2.71
N TRP A 112 19.20 -32.75 2.62
CA TRP A 112 19.42 -34.00 1.90
C TRP A 112 18.17 -34.42 1.11
N LEU A 113 18.35 -35.00 -0.07
CA LEU A 113 17.25 -35.50 -0.88
C LEU A 113 17.05 -37.00 -0.65
N LEU A 114 15.80 -37.44 -0.52
CA LEU A 114 15.43 -38.85 -0.33
C LEU A 114 14.25 -39.24 -1.23
N THR A 115 14.55 -39.81 -2.39
CA THR A 115 13.55 -40.21 -3.39
C THR A 115 13.47 -41.72 -3.59
N ASN A 116 12.30 -42.17 -4.04
CA ASN A 116 12.07 -43.53 -4.51
C ASN A 116 12.44 -43.71 -6.00
N ALA A 117 12.59 -42.62 -6.76
CA ALA A 117 13.03 -42.67 -8.15
C ALA A 117 14.51 -43.03 -8.28
N TYR A 118 14.95 -43.32 -9.51
CA TYR A 118 16.37 -43.49 -9.84
C TYR A 118 17.13 -42.15 -9.88
N VAL A 119 18.46 -42.22 -9.81
CA VAL A 119 19.32 -41.02 -9.69
C VAL A 119 19.16 -40.01 -10.82
N ASN A 120 18.91 -40.48 -12.06
CA ASN A 120 18.77 -39.61 -13.22
C ASN A 120 17.57 -38.66 -13.09
N HIS A 121 16.41 -39.23 -12.75
CA HIS A 121 15.17 -38.48 -12.55
C HIS A 121 15.32 -37.47 -11.41
N GLY A 122 15.80 -37.91 -10.25
CA GLY A 122 15.97 -37.04 -9.08
C GLY A 122 16.85 -35.83 -9.38
N LYS A 123 18.00 -36.02 -10.03
CA LYS A 123 18.90 -34.93 -10.45
C LYS A 123 18.27 -34.00 -11.48
N ARG A 124 17.58 -34.55 -12.48
CA ARG A 124 16.92 -33.78 -13.53
C ARG A 124 15.86 -32.84 -12.95
N VAL A 125 15.04 -33.33 -12.01
CA VAL A 125 14.00 -32.51 -11.36
C VAL A 125 14.60 -31.35 -10.58
N VAL A 126 15.57 -31.61 -9.69
CA VAL A 126 16.16 -30.53 -8.87
C VAL A 126 17.01 -29.54 -9.68
N GLY A 127 17.59 -30.00 -10.79
CA GLY A 127 18.24 -29.16 -11.78
C GLY A 127 17.25 -28.22 -12.47
N LEU A 128 16.12 -28.73 -12.95
CA LEU A 128 15.06 -27.93 -13.58
C LEU A 128 14.39 -26.94 -12.61
N LEU A 129 14.20 -27.33 -11.34
CA LEU A 129 13.71 -26.44 -10.29
C LEU A 129 14.72 -25.36 -9.90
N GLY A 130 16.00 -25.54 -10.24
CA GLY A 130 17.09 -24.63 -9.89
C GLY A 130 17.41 -24.64 -8.40
N VAL A 131 17.41 -25.82 -7.76
CA VAL A 131 17.68 -25.97 -6.31
C VAL A 131 18.72 -27.05 -5.99
N GLU A 132 19.29 -27.73 -6.99
CA GLU A 132 20.29 -28.80 -6.81
C GLU A 132 21.47 -28.39 -5.91
N ASP A 133 21.98 -27.17 -6.09
CA ASP A 133 23.13 -26.62 -5.37
C ASP A 133 22.89 -26.37 -3.87
N LEU A 134 21.64 -26.48 -3.41
CA LEU A 134 21.26 -26.27 -2.01
C LEU A 134 21.28 -27.54 -1.17
N PHE A 135 21.36 -28.73 -1.79
CA PHE A 135 21.36 -30.02 -1.10
C PHE A 135 22.76 -30.63 -1.07
N GLU A 136 23.14 -31.25 0.05
CA GLU A 136 24.46 -31.87 0.21
C GLU A 136 24.57 -33.24 -0.46
N GLY A 137 23.44 -33.91 -0.69
CA GLY A 137 23.41 -35.24 -1.25
C GLY A 137 22.01 -35.74 -1.61
N LEU A 138 22.00 -36.88 -2.29
CA LEU A 138 20.80 -37.56 -2.79
C LEU A 138 20.87 -39.04 -2.48
N THR A 139 19.94 -39.53 -1.69
CA THR A 139 19.64 -40.94 -1.53
C THR A 139 18.48 -41.31 -2.44
N TYR A 140 18.73 -42.25 -3.35
CA TYR A 140 17.78 -42.73 -4.36
C TYR A 140 17.61 -44.25 -4.28
N CYS A 141 16.56 -44.78 -4.92
CA CYS A 141 16.38 -46.22 -5.07
C CYS A 141 17.29 -46.73 -6.18
N ASP A 142 18.24 -47.61 -5.84
CA ASP A 142 19.18 -48.13 -6.82
C ASP A 142 18.55 -49.28 -7.62
N TYR A 143 18.15 -48.98 -8.85
CA TYR A 143 17.52 -49.94 -9.76
C TYR A 143 18.48 -51.05 -10.23
N THR A 144 19.78 -50.96 -9.93
CA THR A 144 20.77 -52.01 -10.25
C THR A 144 20.86 -53.11 -9.18
N GLN A 145 20.23 -52.91 -8.02
CA GLN A 145 20.28 -53.85 -6.89
C GLN A 145 18.97 -54.61 -6.76
N VAL A 146 19.04 -55.91 -6.44
CA VAL A 146 17.86 -56.74 -6.15
C VAL A 146 18.11 -57.51 -4.84
N PRO A 147 17.23 -57.43 -3.83
CA PRO A 147 15.96 -56.69 -3.81
C PRO A 147 16.14 -55.17 -3.78
N PHE A 148 15.13 -54.43 -4.25
CA PHE A 148 15.13 -52.96 -4.15
C PHE A 148 15.04 -52.50 -2.71
N VAL A 149 15.77 -51.43 -2.41
CA VAL A 149 15.72 -50.72 -1.14
C VAL A 149 15.03 -49.39 -1.40
N CYS A 150 13.76 -49.27 -0.99
CA CYS A 150 12.94 -48.08 -1.22
C CYS A 150 12.07 -47.73 -0.01
N LYS A 151 11.51 -46.52 0.02
CA LYS A 151 10.52 -46.11 1.02
C LYS A 151 9.22 -46.90 0.80
N PRO A 152 8.56 -47.43 1.85
CA PRO A 152 8.74 -47.13 3.28
C PRO A 152 9.60 -48.14 4.07
N GLN A 153 10.47 -48.92 3.41
CA GLN A 153 11.27 -49.97 4.06
C GLN A 153 12.29 -49.37 5.04
N LYS A 154 12.55 -50.05 6.17
CA LYS A 154 13.48 -49.58 7.22
C LYS A 154 14.92 -49.47 6.70
N GLU A 155 15.27 -50.33 5.76
CA GLU A 155 16.54 -50.42 5.07
C GLU A 155 16.84 -49.14 4.28
N MET A 156 15.81 -48.50 3.70
CA MET A 156 15.97 -47.26 2.95
C MET A 156 16.29 -46.07 3.86
N PHE A 157 15.63 -45.96 5.00
CA PHE A 157 15.97 -44.95 6.01
C PHE A 157 17.38 -45.19 6.57
N SER A 158 17.75 -46.45 6.79
CA SER A 158 19.10 -46.82 7.23
C SER A 158 20.16 -46.50 6.16
N LYS A 159 19.85 -46.68 4.88
CA LYS A 159 20.69 -46.27 3.74
C LYS A 159 20.87 -44.74 3.73
N ALA A 160 19.78 -43.99 3.86
CA ALA A 160 19.81 -42.53 3.90
C ALA A 160 20.67 -42.00 5.06
N MET A 161 20.57 -42.60 6.26
CA MET A 161 21.40 -42.23 7.41
C MET A 161 22.89 -42.45 7.12
N ARG A 162 23.25 -43.62 6.56
CA ARG A 162 24.65 -43.93 6.23
C ARG A 162 25.22 -42.99 5.17
N GLU A 163 24.45 -42.69 4.13
CA GLU A 163 24.88 -41.80 3.04
C GLU A 163 24.98 -40.35 3.50
N ALA A 164 24.04 -39.88 4.32
CA ALA A 164 24.09 -38.56 4.93
C ALA A 164 25.16 -38.45 6.05
N GLY A 165 25.71 -39.57 6.51
CA GLY A 165 26.69 -39.60 7.60
C GLY A 165 26.10 -39.20 8.95
N ILE A 166 24.84 -39.57 9.21
CA ILE A 166 24.13 -39.35 10.47
C ILE A 166 23.87 -40.67 11.21
N SER A 167 24.08 -40.68 12.52
CA SER A 167 23.97 -41.87 13.38
C SER A 167 22.79 -41.80 14.35
N GLU A 168 22.40 -40.60 14.80
CA GLU A 168 21.23 -40.40 15.66
C GLU A 168 19.93 -40.27 14.86
N THR A 169 19.00 -41.21 15.05
CA THR A 169 17.68 -41.19 14.40
C THR A 169 16.83 -39.98 14.82
N SER A 170 16.98 -39.52 16.08
CA SER A 170 16.25 -38.37 16.64
C SER A 170 16.58 -37.03 15.96
N LYS A 171 17.67 -36.99 15.18
CA LYS A 171 18.12 -35.83 14.42
C LYS A 171 17.79 -35.91 12.92
N CYS A 172 17.04 -36.94 12.51
CA CYS A 172 16.57 -37.11 11.16
C CYS A 172 15.13 -36.58 11.05
N TYR A 173 14.94 -35.54 10.24
CA TYR A 173 13.65 -34.91 9.97
C TYR A 173 13.27 -35.20 8.53
N PHE A 174 12.06 -35.67 8.27
CA PHE A 174 11.68 -36.14 6.94
C PHE A 174 10.36 -35.57 6.47
N ILE A 175 10.39 -34.94 5.29
CA ILE A 175 9.25 -34.31 4.63
C ILE A 175 8.91 -35.11 3.39
N ASP A 176 7.70 -35.65 3.35
CA ASP A 176 7.22 -36.51 2.26
C ASP A 176 5.70 -36.40 2.14
N ASP A 177 5.17 -36.56 0.92
CA ASP A 177 3.74 -36.44 0.66
C ASP A 177 2.96 -37.75 0.87
N SER A 178 3.67 -38.88 0.90
CA SER A 178 3.13 -40.22 1.09
C SER A 178 2.95 -40.54 2.57
N HIS A 179 1.70 -40.85 2.93
CA HIS A 179 1.33 -41.32 4.26
C HIS A 179 2.14 -42.57 4.68
N LYS A 180 2.37 -43.51 3.76
CA LYS A 180 3.11 -44.75 4.06
C LYS A 180 4.58 -44.45 4.38
N ASN A 181 5.20 -43.53 3.64
CA ASN A 181 6.58 -43.12 3.86
C ASN A 181 6.75 -42.43 5.21
N CYS A 182 5.83 -41.53 5.55
CA CYS A 182 5.81 -40.87 6.86
C CYS A 182 5.69 -41.87 8.02
N VAL A 183 4.75 -42.83 7.93
CA VAL A 183 4.61 -43.91 8.93
C VAL A 183 5.87 -44.78 9.00
N GLY A 184 6.49 -45.10 7.86
CA GLY A 184 7.74 -45.84 7.78
C GLY A 184 8.90 -45.13 8.50
N ALA A 185 9.04 -43.82 8.27
CA ALA A 185 10.04 -42.98 8.91
C ALA A 185 9.85 -42.93 10.44
N GLN A 186 8.61 -42.79 10.92
CA GLN A 186 8.32 -42.84 12.36
C GLN A 186 8.69 -44.19 12.98
N LYS A 187 8.39 -45.30 12.30
CA LYS A 187 8.81 -46.64 12.74
C LYS A 187 10.33 -46.81 12.74
N ALA A 188 11.04 -46.07 11.89
CA ALA A 188 12.50 -46.01 11.87
C ALA A 188 13.07 -45.06 12.94
N GLY A 189 12.23 -44.37 13.72
CA GLY A 189 12.64 -43.47 14.80
C GLY A 189 13.01 -42.06 14.33
N TRP A 190 12.60 -41.67 13.12
CA TRP A 190 12.75 -40.32 12.57
C TRP A 190 11.55 -39.44 12.93
N THR A 191 11.76 -38.12 12.91
CA THR A 191 10.67 -37.13 12.99
C THR A 191 10.08 -36.92 11.59
N ALA A 192 8.86 -37.39 11.37
CA ALA A 192 8.20 -37.32 10.07
C ALA A 192 7.18 -36.17 10.00
N ILE A 193 7.23 -35.41 8.91
CA ILE A 193 6.35 -34.28 8.61
C ILE A 193 5.60 -34.62 7.33
N HIS A 194 4.30 -34.90 7.47
CA HIS A 194 3.46 -35.26 6.33
C HIS A 194 3.06 -34.01 5.55
N TYR A 195 3.57 -33.87 4.34
CA TYR A 195 3.23 -32.76 3.45
C TYR A 195 1.98 -33.10 2.63
N VAL A 196 0.91 -32.35 2.81
CA VAL A 196 -0.28 -32.49 1.97
C VAL A 196 -0.49 -31.15 1.29
N GLU A 197 -0.27 -31.06 -0.01
CA GLU A 197 -0.37 -29.80 -0.75
C GLU A 197 -1.76 -29.13 -0.61
N GLU A 198 -1.77 -27.80 -0.46
CA GLU A 198 -2.97 -26.98 -0.38
C GLU A 198 -3.94 -27.25 -1.56
N GLY A 199 -5.25 -27.31 -1.29
CA GLY A 199 -6.27 -27.69 -2.28
C GLY A 199 -6.56 -29.19 -2.40
N PHE A 200 -5.72 -30.09 -1.87
CA PHE A 200 -6.00 -31.53 -1.82
C PHE A 200 -6.66 -31.96 -0.50
N PRO A 201 -7.52 -33.01 -0.50
CA PRO A 201 -8.17 -33.51 0.70
C PRO A 201 -7.15 -34.06 1.70
N LEU A 202 -7.39 -33.82 2.99
CA LEU A 202 -6.59 -34.38 4.05
C LEU A 202 -6.89 -35.89 4.19
N PRO A 203 -5.89 -36.71 4.58
CA PRO A 203 -6.15 -38.11 4.89
C PRO A 203 -7.06 -38.22 6.12
N ASP A 204 -7.91 -39.25 6.15
CA ASP A 204 -8.80 -39.53 7.29
C ASP A 204 -8.01 -39.85 8.58
N THR A 205 -6.82 -40.41 8.42
CA THR A 205 -5.89 -40.71 9.51
C THR A 205 -4.61 -39.90 9.35
N GLN A 206 -4.17 -39.27 10.44
CA GLN A 206 -2.93 -38.51 10.45
C GLN A 206 -1.72 -39.45 10.30
N ALA A 207 -0.84 -39.16 9.33
CA ALA A 207 0.27 -40.04 8.98
C ALA A 207 1.46 -39.95 9.95
N SER A 208 1.64 -38.80 10.60
CA SER A 208 2.78 -38.54 11.49
C SER A 208 2.49 -37.46 12.55
N GLN A 209 3.48 -37.14 13.38
CA GLN A 209 3.38 -36.15 14.47
C GLN A 209 2.96 -34.77 13.95
N HIS A 210 3.36 -34.44 12.73
CA HIS A 210 3.15 -33.13 12.13
C HIS A 210 2.63 -33.29 10.72
N GLN A 211 1.64 -32.48 10.36
CA GLN A 211 1.06 -32.42 9.03
C GLN A 211 1.04 -30.95 8.60
N ILE A 212 1.58 -30.66 7.43
CA ILE A 212 1.70 -29.30 6.88
C ILE A 212 1.02 -29.21 5.52
N ARG A 213 0.52 -28.01 5.19
CA ARG A 213 -0.14 -27.70 3.91
C ARG A 213 0.78 -26.97 2.93
N SER A 214 1.78 -26.30 3.46
CA SER A 214 2.84 -25.61 2.72
C SER A 214 4.19 -25.87 3.37
N LEU A 215 5.24 -25.98 2.57
CA LEU A 215 6.63 -26.04 3.09
C LEU A 215 6.97 -24.83 3.97
N GLU A 216 6.34 -23.67 3.74
CA GLU A 216 6.53 -22.46 4.56
C GLU A 216 6.17 -22.68 6.04
N GLU A 217 5.27 -23.61 6.36
CA GLU A 217 4.89 -23.94 7.75
C GLU A 217 6.04 -24.57 8.54
N LEU A 218 7.07 -25.11 7.86
CA LEU A 218 8.29 -25.59 8.52
C LEU A 218 8.98 -24.49 9.32
N ARG A 219 8.83 -23.21 8.93
CA ARG A 219 9.38 -22.06 9.67
C ARG A 219 8.75 -21.88 11.04
N SER A 220 7.47 -22.21 11.16
CA SER A 220 6.74 -22.15 12.43
C SER A 220 6.98 -23.41 13.25
N LEU A 221 7.12 -24.55 12.58
CA LEU A 221 7.29 -25.84 13.24
C LEU A 221 8.70 -26.05 13.79
N TYR A 222 9.73 -25.61 13.05
CA TYR A 222 11.14 -25.72 13.43
C TYR A 222 11.87 -24.39 13.18
N PRO A 223 11.50 -23.30 13.88
CA PRO A 223 12.11 -21.98 13.69
C PRO A 223 13.63 -22.00 13.92
N GLU A 224 14.14 -22.92 14.74
CA GLU A 224 15.56 -23.08 15.03
C GLU A 224 16.40 -23.43 13.78
N PHE A 225 15.80 -24.06 12.76
CA PHE A 225 16.47 -24.44 11.51
C PHE A 225 16.61 -23.30 10.51
N PHE A 226 15.94 -22.18 10.73
CA PHE A 226 15.99 -21.04 9.83
C PHE A 226 16.96 -19.97 10.35
N ARG A 227 17.52 -19.18 9.43
CA ARG A 227 18.36 -18.04 9.78
C ARG A 227 17.49 -17.04 10.53
N VAL A 228 18.03 -16.45 11.61
CA VAL A 228 17.40 -15.32 12.29
C VAL A 228 17.51 -14.12 11.35
N SER A 229 16.58 -14.04 10.41
CA SER A 229 16.31 -12.81 9.72
C SER A 229 15.45 -11.97 10.66
N ASN A 230 15.69 -10.66 10.72
CA ASN A 230 14.82 -9.72 11.45
C ASN A 230 13.38 -9.67 10.87
N LEU A 231 13.10 -10.48 9.85
CA LEU A 231 11.78 -10.78 9.32
C LEU A 231 11.13 -11.87 10.16
N VAL A 232 10.63 -11.47 11.33
CA VAL A 232 9.50 -12.18 11.90
C VAL A 232 8.34 -12.00 10.91
N ARG A 233 8.14 -12.96 9.99
CA ARG A 233 6.79 -13.22 9.50
C ARG A 233 6.02 -13.73 10.71
N GLU A 234 5.47 -12.80 11.47
CA GLU A 234 4.63 -13.12 12.63
C GLU A 234 3.51 -14.02 12.12
N ALA A 235 3.41 -15.23 12.69
CA ALA A 235 2.21 -16.04 12.57
C ALA A 235 1.01 -15.13 12.88
N VAL A 236 -0.04 -15.24 12.07
CA VAL A 236 -1.28 -14.45 12.24
C VAL A 236 -1.65 -14.44 13.73
N LEU A 237 -1.66 -13.26 14.34
CA LEU A 237 -1.90 -13.17 15.78
C LEU A 237 -3.30 -13.73 16.07
N PRO A 238 -3.51 -14.52 17.14
CA PRO A 238 -4.84 -14.89 17.57
C PRO A 238 -5.68 -13.62 17.78
N GLY A 239 -6.77 -13.47 17.02
CA GLY A 239 -7.60 -12.27 17.05
C GLY A 239 -7.18 -11.13 16.12
N GLU A 240 -6.17 -11.32 15.24
CA GLU A 240 -5.77 -10.29 14.27
C GLU A 240 -6.93 -9.91 13.33
N HIS A 241 -7.20 -8.61 13.19
CA HIS A 241 -8.24 -8.10 12.31
C HIS A 241 -7.84 -8.22 10.83
N VAL A 242 -8.86 -8.42 9.98
CA VAL A 242 -8.73 -8.25 8.54
C VAL A 242 -8.44 -6.78 8.23
N LYS A 243 -7.45 -6.54 7.37
CA LYS A 243 -7.01 -5.21 6.93
C LYS A 243 -7.32 -5.02 5.46
N LEU A 244 -8.12 -4.01 5.14
CA LEU A 244 -8.43 -3.62 3.77
C LEU A 244 -7.65 -2.35 3.44
N ILE A 245 -6.62 -2.46 2.61
CA ILE A 245 -5.71 -1.36 2.28
C ILE A 245 -5.96 -0.88 0.86
N LEU A 246 -6.45 0.35 0.70
CA LEU A 246 -6.78 0.96 -0.58
C LEU A 246 -5.79 2.08 -0.90
N CYS A 247 -5.21 2.05 -2.09
CA CYS A 247 -4.19 2.98 -2.57
C CYS A 247 -4.66 3.68 -3.84
N PHE A 248 -4.90 5.00 -3.76
CA PHE A 248 -5.40 5.84 -4.85
C PHE A 248 -4.32 6.80 -5.36
N ASP A 249 -3.82 6.56 -6.57
CA ASP A 249 -2.72 7.37 -7.10
C ASP A 249 -3.16 8.73 -7.69
N GLY A 250 -2.22 9.67 -7.78
CA GLY A 250 -2.39 10.98 -8.40
C GLY A 250 -2.49 10.89 -9.93
N THR A 251 -3.23 11.80 -10.54
CA THR A 251 -3.50 11.74 -11.97
C THR A 251 -2.30 12.05 -12.86
N GLY A 252 -2.17 11.27 -13.94
CA GLY A 252 -1.07 11.41 -14.91
C GLY A 252 0.24 10.79 -14.43
N ASN A 253 0.18 9.99 -13.36
CA ASN A 253 1.28 9.13 -12.93
C ASN A 253 1.09 7.74 -13.54
N THR A 254 2.08 7.32 -14.31
CA THR A 254 2.19 5.98 -14.87
C THR A 254 3.14 5.17 -13.99
N PHE A 255 2.79 3.93 -13.69
CA PHE A 255 3.72 3.00 -13.05
C PHE A 255 4.97 2.86 -13.92
N SER A 256 6.13 3.14 -13.35
CA SER A 256 7.42 3.08 -14.03
C SER A 256 8.25 1.89 -13.58
N GLY A 257 8.01 1.36 -12.38
CA GLY A 257 8.89 0.34 -11.81
C GLY A 257 10.29 0.90 -11.54
N THR A 258 10.40 2.21 -11.25
CA THR A 258 11.64 2.93 -10.92
C THR A 258 11.43 3.81 -9.68
N ASN A 259 12.49 4.42 -9.16
CA ASN A 259 12.38 5.40 -8.07
C ASN A 259 11.51 6.62 -8.40
N ALA A 260 11.13 6.82 -9.66
CA ALA A 260 10.19 7.85 -10.08
C ALA A 260 8.72 7.55 -9.74
N ASP A 261 8.40 6.38 -9.17
CA ASP A 261 7.05 6.04 -8.74
C ASP A 261 6.57 6.93 -7.57
N THR A 262 5.25 7.02 -7.41
CA THR A 262 4.62 7.82 -6.36
C THR A 262 4.75 7.16 -5.00
N ASN A 263 4.59 7.94 -3.93
CA ASN A 263 4.58 7.42 -2.56
C ASN A 263 3.41 6.44 -2.33
N VAL A 264 2.32 6.53 -3.10
CA VAL A 264 1.22 5.56 -3.11
C VAL A 264 1.70 4.19 -3.63
N VAL A 265 2.47 4.17 -4.71
CA VAL A 265 3.04 2.92 -5.25
C VAL A 265 4.16 2.40 -4.34
N LYS A 266 5.02 3.29 -3.83
CA LYS A 266 6.12 2.91 -2.92
C LYS A 266 5.60 2.31 -1.62
N ILE A 267 4.56 2.89 -1.00
CA ILE A 267 3.96 2.29 0.21
C ILE A 267 3.31 0.95 -0.10
N LEU A 268 2.59 0.82 -1.23
CA LEU A 268 1.97 -0.43 -1.65
C LEU A 268 3.01 -1.55 -1.82
N ARG A 269 4.19 -1.23 -2.36
CA ARG A 269 5.29 -2.18 -2.50
C ARG A 269 5.88 -2.62 -1.15
N LYS A 270 5.83 -1.75 -0.14
CA LYS A 270 6.32 -2.02 1.22
C LYS A 270 5.35 -2.84 2.06
N LEU A 271 4.10 -3.01 1.63
CA LEU A 271 3.12 -3.87 2.31
C LEU A 271 3.41 -5.35 2.06
N ASP A 272 3.17 -6.19 3.06
CA ASP A 272 3.12 -7.65 2.88
C ASP A 272 1.84 -8.04 2.14
N ARG A 273 1.97 -8.28 0.84
CA ARG A 273 0.87 -8.67 -0.05
C ARG A 273 0.50 -10.14 0.04
N ASN A 274 1.31 -10.95 0.72
CA ASN A 274 1.05 -12.38 0.90
C ASN A 274 0.42 -12.67 2.28
N HIS A 275 0.23 -11.66 3.12
CA HIS A 275 -0.36 -11.84 4.43
C HIS A 275 -1.86 -12.20 4.33
N PRO A 276 -2.33 -13.31 4.92
CA PRO A 276 -3.65 -13.88 4.65
C PRO A 276 -4.82 -12.99 5.12
N LYS A 277 -4.58 -12.08 6.08
CA LYS A 277 -5.57 -11.11 6.58
C LYS A 277 -5.35 -9.68 6.09
N GLN A 278 -4.56 -9.48 5.03
CA GLN A 278 -4.28 -8.14 4.50
C GLN A 278 -4.58 -8.08 3.00
N TYR A 279 -5.68 -7.45 2.63
CA TYR A 279 -6.11 -7.30 1.25
C TYR A 279 -5.73 -5.92 0.72
N HIS A 280 -5.27 -5.87 -0.53
CA HIS A 280 -4.80 -4.64 -1.17
C HIS A 280 -5.64 -4.30 -2.39
N TYR A 281 -5.94 -3.01 -2.54
CA TYR A 281 -6.55 -2.44 -3.72
C TYR A 281 -5.70 -1.28 -4.22
N TYR A 282 -5.32 -1.29 -5.48
CA TYR A 282 -4.61 -0.19 -6.11
C TYR A 282 -5.42 0.33 -7.28
N GLN A 283 -5.49 1.66 -7.38
CA GLN A 283 -6.13 2.35 -8.48
C GLN A 283 -5.19 3.43 -9.02
N THR A 284 -4.95 3.35 -10.32
CA THR A 284 -4.16 4.34 -11.05
C THR A 284 -4.87 5.69 -11.04
N GLY A 285 -4.12 6.79 -11.09
CA GLY A 285 -4.74 8.10 -11.00
C GLY A 285 -5.47 8.51 -12.26
N ILE A 286 -6.65 9.13 -12.11
CA ILE A 286 -7.65 9.46 -13.16
C ILE A 286 -7.17 9.32 -14.63
N GLY A 287 -6.85 10.30 -15.47
CA GLY A 287 -6.59 10.06 -16.92
C GLY A 287 -5.29 9.31 -17.34
N THR A 288 -4.86 8.24 -16.67
CA THR A 288 -3.59 7.52 -16.95
C THR A 288 -3.69 6.47 -18.06
N TYR A 289 -4.82 5.74 -18.18
CA TYR A 289 -5.03 4.72 -19.22
C TYR A 289 -6.38 4.94 -19.92
N ASP A 290 -6.37 5.15 -21.25
CA ASP A 290 -7.59 5.05 -22.06
C ASP A 290 -7.95 3.56 -22.18
N VAL A 291 -9.11 3.14 -21.64
CA VAL A 291 -9.61 1.75 -21.73
C VAL A 291 -10.24 1.46 -23.10
N ASN A 292 -9.68 2.03 -24.16
CA ASN A 292 -10.02 1.66 -25.53
C ASN A 292 -8.83 0.93 -26.14
N GLU A 293 -8.97 -0.38 -26.28
CA GLU A 293 -8.01 -1.39 -26.77
C GLU A 293 -7.49 -1.18 -28.21
N SER A 294 -7.60 0.01 -28.79
CA SER A 294 -7.25 0.28 -30.18
C SER A 294 -6.45 1.57 -30.34
N SER A 295 -5.17 1.59 -29.92
CA SER A 295 -4.19 2.50 -30.54
C SER A 295 -2.74 2.18 -30.15
N VAL A 296 -2.17 1.14 -30.77
CA VAL A 296 -0.76 0.72 -30.57
C VAL A 296 0.23 1.45 -31.51
N HIS A 297 -0.21 2.38 -32.35
CA HIS A 297 0.72 3.24 -33.10
C HIS A 297 0.23 4.69 -33.16
N LYS A 298 0.92 5.59 -32.44
CA LYS A 298 0.77 7.03 -32.64
C LYS A 298 2.14 7.63 -32.97
N THR A 299 2.19 8.38 -34.06
CA THR A 299 3.36 9.15 -34.53
C THR A 299 3.65 10.31 -33.55
N ALA A 300 4.91 10.77 -33.47
CA ALA A 300 5.37 11.83 -32.54
C ALA A 300 4.51 13.12 -32.52
N LEU A 301 3.89 13.50 -33.64
CA LEU A 301 2.97 14.65 -33.70
C LEU A 301 1.62 14.38 -32.98
N GLY A 302 1.19 13.12 -32.94
CA GLY A 302 0.00 12.65 -32.23
C GLY A 302 0.19 12.58 -30.72
N GLU A 303 1.41 12.37 -30.23
CA GLU A 303 1.73 12.41 -28.80
C GLU A 303 1.54 13.81 -28.21
N ILE A 304 2.04 14.85 -28.89
CA ILE A 304 1.92 16.25 -28.47
C ILE A 304 0.43 16.66 -28.41
N ARG A 305 -0.34 16.31 -29.44
CA ARG A 305 -1.78 16.60 -29.49
C ARG A 305 -2.54 15.80 -28.43
N SER A 306 -2.16 14.56 -28.16
CA SER A 306 -2.77 13.72 -27.12
C SER A 306 -2.39 14.13 -25.70
N SER A 307 -1.22 14.73 -25.45
CA SER A 307 -0.84 15.19 -24.10
C SER A 307 -1.62 16.45 -23.72
N VAL A 308 -1.88 17.32 -24.71
CA VAL A 308 -2.74 18.50 -24.58
C VAL A 308 -4.22 18.09 -24.52
N SER A 309 -4.68 17.20 -25.39
CA SER A 309 -6.05 16.65 -25.38
C SER A 309 -6.33 15.82 -24.11
N LYS A 310 -5.46 14.92 -23.66
CA LYS A 310 -5.62 14.18 -22.38
C LYS A 310 -5.66 15.08 -21.15
N SER A 311 -5.15 16.31 -21.22
CA SER A 311 -5.23 17.29 -20.13
C SER A 311 -6.51 18.14 -20.21
N ILE A 312 -7.14 18.22 -21.38
CA ILE A 312 -8.33 19.05 -21.67
C ILE A 312 -9.63 18.19 -21.74
N ASP A 313 -9.58 17.02 -22.37
CA ASP A 313 -10.68 16.06 -22.62
C ASP A 313 -10.94 15.10 -21.44
N GLN A 314 -10.47 15.44 -20.24
CA GLN A 314 -10.76 14.65 -19.04
C GLN A 314 -12.26 14.79 -18.72
N GLY A 315 -13.09 13.91 -19.29
CA GLY A 315 -14.52 13.78 -19.00
C GLY A 315 -14.73 13.47 -17.51
N PHE A 316 -14.86 14.52 -16.71
CA PHE A 316 -14.66 14.51 -15.26
C PHE A 316 -15.78 13.84 -14.46
N GLY A 317 -16.98 13.68 -15.04
CA GLY A 317 -18.11 13.09 -14.33
C GLY A 317 -18.05 11.57 -14.24
N THR A 318 -17.82 10.87 -15.34
CA THR A 318 -17.94 9.39 -15.34
C THR A 318 -16.75 8.68 -14.71
N THR A 319 -15.52 9.22 -14.86
CA THR A 319 -14.30 8.53 -14.42
C THR A 319 -14.05 8.67 -12.92
N PHE A 320 -14.26 9.86 -12.34
CA PHE A 320 -14.15 10.07 -10.90
C PHE A 320 -15.17 9.24 -10.12
N ASP A 321 -16.42 9.25 -10.57
CA ASP A 321 -17.51 8.47 -10.01
C ASP A 321 -17.18 6.97 -10.07
N ALA A 322 -16.67 6.49 -11.21
CA ALA A 322 -16.24 5.10 -11.38
C ALA A 322 -15.12 4.71 -10.41
N HIS A 323 -14.17 5.62 -10.16
CA HIS A 323 -13.05 5.38 -9.26
C HIS A 323 -13.51 5.17 -7.81
N ILE A 324 -14.40 6.04 -7.31
CA ILE A 324 -15.00 5.90 -5.96
C ILE A 324 -15.82 4.62 -5.88
N MET A 325 -16.70 4.38 -6.86
CA MET A 325 -17.54 3.18 -6.87
C MET A 325 -16.73 1.89 -6.93
N ALA A 326 -15.57 1.88 -7.61
CA ALA A 326 -14.70 0.71 -7.67
C ALA A 326 -14.04 0.41 -6.30
N GLY A 327 -13.54 1.44 -5.59
CA GLY A 327 -13.05 1.30 -4.22
C GLY A 327 -14.15 0.85 -3.25
N TYR A 328 -15.35 1.42 -3.38
CA TYR A 328 -16.52 1.01 -2.60
C TYR A 328 -16.90 -0.45 -2.84
N ARG A 329 -16.89 -0.92 -4.09
CA ARG A 329 -17.12 -2.34 -4.43
C ARG A 329 -16.05 -3.27 -3.89
N PHE A 330 -14.80 -2.82 -3.81
CA PHE A 330 -13.74 -3.59 -3.16
C PHE A 330 -14.04 -3.77 -1.67
N LEU A 331 -14.33 -2.68 -0.96
CA LEU A 331 -14.74 -2.74 0.45
C LEU A 331 -15.95 -3.67 0.63
N MET A 332 -16.99 -3.51 -0.18
CA MET A 332 -18.21 -4.31 -0.08
C MET A 332 -17.97 -5.83 -0.20
N ARG A 333 -17.00 -6.24 -1.04
CA ARG A 333 -16.70 -7.65 -1.33
C ARG A 333 -15.85 -8.33 -0.26
N TYR A 334 -14.92 -7.59 0.35
CA TYR A 334 -13.91 -8.12 1.26
C TYR A 334 -14.09 -7.70 2.72
N TYR A 335 -15.05 -6.82 3.02
CA TYR A 335 -15.33 -6.42 4.39
C TYR A 335 -15.98 -7.55 5.18
N GLU A 336 -15.30 -7.91 6.26
CA GLU A 336 -15.75 -8.80 7.33
C GLU A 336 -15.95 -7.97 8.60
N PRO A 337 -16.81 -8.40 9.54
CA PRO A 337 -16.99 -7.70 10.82
C PRO A 337 -15.64 -7.42 11.50
N GLU A 338 -15.53 -6.26 12.14
CA GLU A 338 -14.31 -5.78 12.81
C GLU A 338 -13.10 -5.48 11.89
N ALA A 339 -13.22 -5.68 10.57
CA ALA A 339 -12.15 -5.37 9.63
C ALA A 339 -11.78 -3.88 9.67
N LYS A 340 -10.48 -3.59 9.57
CA LYS A 340 -9.93 -2.23 9.58
C LYS A 340 -9.62 -1.76 8.18
N ILE A 341 -10.17 -0.59 7.82
CA ILE A 341 -9.99 0.03 6.51
C ILE A 341 -8.86 1.07 6.57
N TYR A 342 -7.85 0.87 5.74
CA TYR A 342 -6.75 1.81 5.52
C TYR A 342 -6.88 2.39 4.12
N ILE A 343 -6.84 3.72 4.00
CA ILE A 343 -6.90 4.38 2.70
C ILE A 343 -5.72 5.33 2.57
N PHE A 344 -4.97 5.18 1.49
CA PHE A 344 -3.87 6.04 1.10
C PHE A 344 -4.19 6.73 -0.22
N GLY A 345 -3.88 8.02 -0.34
CA GLY A 345 -4.06 8.72 -1.59
C GLY A 345 -3.09 9.87 -1.82
N PHE A 346 -2.77 10.14 -3.08
CA PHE A 346 -1.95 11.28 -3.50
C PHE A 346 -2.74 12.19 -4.44
N SER A 347 -2.66 13.51 -4.26
CA SER A 347 -3.22 14.50 -5.20
C SER A 347 -4.74 14.34 -5.37
N ARG A 348 -5.22 14.14 -6.61
CA ARG A 348 -6.61 13.75 -6.89
C ARG A 348 -6.99 12.38 -6.32
N GLY A 349 -6.05 11.46 -6.16
CA GLY A 349 -6.27 10.19 -5.46
C GLY A 349 -6.55 10.39 -3.97
N ALA A 350 -5.91 11.37 -3.32
CA ALA A 350 -6.25 11.77 -1.94
C ALA A 350 -7.69 12.32 -1.85
N PHE A 351 -8.12 13.05 -2.87
CA PHE A 351 -9.50 13.52 -2.97
C PHE A 351 -10.49 12.36 -3.14
N THR A 352 -10.18 11.37 -3.99
CA THR A 352 -10.95 10.12 -4.10
C THR A 352 -11.03 9.37 -2.77
N ALA A 353 -9.90 9.25 -2.06
CA ALA A 353 -9.82 8.61 -0.74
C ALA A 353 -10.74 9.30 0.29
N LYS A 354 -10.71 10.63 0.35
CA LYS A 354 -11.56 11.47 1.19
C LYS A 354 -13.05 11.31 0.86
N TYR A 355 -13.41 11.28 -0.42
CA TYR A 355 -14.78 11.03 -0.86
C TYR A 355 -15.27 9.63 -0.50
N LEU A 356 -14.42 8.62 -0.68
CA LEU A 356 -14.76 7.24 -0.34
C LEU A 356 -14.98 7.09 1.16
N ALA A 357 -14.08 7.63 1.99
CA ALA A 357 -14.23 7.62 3.45
C ALA A 357 -15.55 8.26 3.91
N ARG A 358 -15.88 9.44 3.35
CA ARG A 358 -17.15 10.12 3.65
C ARG A 358 -18.35 9.34 3.13
N MET A 359 -18.29 8.74 1.95
CA MET A 359 -19.39 7.92 1.42
C MET A 359 -19.67 6.71 2.32
N VAL A 360 -18.62 5.99 2.75
CA VAL A 360 -18.74 4.83 3.65
C VAL A 360 -19.35 5.25 5.00
N ASN A 361 -18.92 6.37 5.57
CA ASN A 361 -19.46 6.86 6.84
C ASN A 361 -20.90 7.41 6.72
N LYS A 362 -21.21 8.17 5.66
CA LYS A 362 -22.51 8.86 5.52
C LYS A 362 -23.62 7.96 4.99
N VAL A 363 -23.34 7.14 3.98
CA VAL A 363 -24.32 6.23 3.39
C VAL A 363 -24.30 4.88 4.09
N GLY A 364 -23.15 4.45 4.60
CA GLY A 364 -22.93 3.08 5.06
C GLY A 364 -22.31 2.23 3.97
N LEU A 365 -21.81 1.04 4.33
CA LEU A 365 -21.31 0.06 3.38
C LEU A 365 -22.39 -0.99 3.11
N LEU A 366 -22.69 -1.23 1.84
CA LEU A 366 -23.67 -2.23 1.42
C LEU A 366 -23.25 -3.65 1.84
N CYS A 367 -24.23 -4.54 2.00
CA CYS A 367 -23.97 -5.97 2.17
C CYS A 367 -23.38 -6.59 0.89
N LYS A 368 -22.52 -7.61 1.06
CA LYS A 368 -21.93 -8.37 -0.05
C LYS A 368 -23.02 -8.99 -0.93
N GLY A 369 -22.89 -8.91 -2.25
CA GLY A 369 -23.87 -9.41 -3.22
C GLY A 369 -24.85 -8.37 -3.77
N ASN A 370 -24.84 -7.13 -3.26
CA ASN A 370 -25.69 -6.03 -3.72
C ASN A 370 -24.94 -4.99 -4.58
N GLU A 371 -23.99 -5.42 -5.41
CA GLU A 371 -23.12 -4.57 -6.24
C GLU A 371 -23.90 -3.63 -7.17
N GLU A 372 -25.07 -4.07 -7.64
CA GLU A 372 -25.97 -3.29 -8.51
C GLU A 372 -26.54 -2.05 -7.83
N MET A 373 -26.56 -2.01 -6.49
CA MET A 373 -27.04 -0.87 -5.71
C MET A 373 -25.97 0.20 -5.51
N VAL A 374 -24.70 -0.06 -5.84
CA VAL A 374 -23.59 0.89 -5.66
C VAL A 374 -23.81 2.21 -6.41
N PRO A 375 -24.24 2.24 -7.69
CA PRO A 375 -24.54 3.49 -8.38
C PRO A 375 -25.67 4.29 -7.72
N PHE A 376 -26.64 3.61 -7.12
CA PHE A 376 -27.73 4.26 -6.39
C PHE A 376 -27.26 4.86 -5.07
N ALA A 377 -26.50 4.10 -4.27
CA ALA A 377 -25.85 4.58 -3.05
C ALA A 377 -24.97 5.82 -3.33
N TYR A 378 -24.21 5.79 -4.43
CA TYR A 378 -23.39 6.91 -4.86
C TYR A 378 -24.21 8.15 -5.25
N LYS A 379 -25.33 7.98 -5.96
CA LYS A 379 -26.24 9.09 -6.29
C LYS A 379 -26.88 9.71 -5.03
N LEU A 380 -27.27 8.88 -4.06
CA LEU A 380 -27.78 9.36 -2.78
C LEU A 380 -26.74 10.22 -2.05
N TYR A 381 -25.50 9.74 -2.00
CA TYR A 381 -24.37 10.49 -1.45
C TYR A 381 -24.16 11.83 -2.15
N GLN A 382 -24.06 11.85 -3.49
CA GLN A 382 -23.88 13.07 -4.26
C GLN A 382 -24.99 14.10 -4.00
N ARG A 383 -26.24 13.64 -3.91
CA ARG A 383 -27.38 14.51 -3.64
C ARG A 383 -27.33 15.09 -2.23
N ALA A 384 -26.99 14.28 -1.23
CA ALA A 384 -26.82 14.76 0.14
C ALA A 384 -25.69 15.80 0.25
N LEU A 385 -24.53 15.50 -0.34
CA LEU A 385 -23.38 16.41 -0.38
C LEU A 385 -23.71 17.73 -1.07
N LYS A 386 -24.46 17.68 -2.19
CA LYS A 386 -24.92 18.88 -2.89
C LYS A 386 -25.81 19.75 -2.00
N CYS A 387 -26.75 19.14 -1.27
CA CYS A 387 -27.63 19.89 -0.36
C CYS A 387 -26.84 20.54 0.79
N GLU A 388 -25.87 19.82 1.36
CA GLU A 388 -24.98 20.36 2.41
C GLU A 388 -24.16 21.55 1.89
N SER A 389 -23.63 21.43 0.67
CA SER A 389 -22.90 22.51 -0.01
C SER A 389 -23.79 23.72 -0.29
N ASP A 390 -24.99 23.50 -0.82
CA ASP A 390 -25.96 24.58 -1.11
C ASP A 390 -26.38 25.32 0.17
N ASP A 391 -26.62 24.60 1.27
CA ASP A 391 -26.94 25.18 2.58
C ASP A 391 -25.75 26.00 3.12
N ALA A 392 -24.52 25.50 2.99
CA ALA A 392 -23.32 26.22 3.40
C ALA A 392 -23.11 27.50 2.58
N VAL A 393 -23.29 27.44 1.27
CA VAL A 393 -23.23 28.62 0.38
C VAL A 393 -24.35 29.62 0.69
N ALA A 394 -25.56 29.15 1.01
CA ALA A 394 -26.68 30.01 1.38
C ALA A 394 -26.42 30.74 2.71
N ALA A 395 -25.85 30.06 3.69
CA ALA A 395 -25.44 30.67 4.96
C ALA A 395 -24.40 31.78 4.73
N GLN A 396 -23.43 31.58 3.84
CA GLN A 396 -22.43 32.58 3.46
C GLN A 396 -23.02 33.81 2.72
N LYS A 397 -24.10 33.63 1.94
CA LYS A 397 -24.78 34.75 1.27
C LYS A 397 -25.63 35.60 2.23
N CYS A 398 -26.21 34.99 3.25
CA CYS A 398 -26.99 35.72 4.25
C CYS A 398 -26.10 36.60 5.15
N THR A 399 -24.88 36.15 5.46
CA THR A 399 -23.93 36.93 6.27
C THR A 399 -23.34 38.12 5.51
N SER A 400 -23.20 38.01 4.18
CA SER A 400 -22.68 39.10 3.33
C SER A 400 -23.72 40.19 2.97
N THR A 401 -25.02 39.88 3.01
CA THR A 401 -26.09 40.85 2.71
C THR A 401 -26.46 41.76 3.90
N ALA A 402 -26.13 41.36 5.13
CA ALA A 402 -26.29 42.19 6.32
C ALA A 402 -25.26 43.35 6.43
N ALA A 403 -24.31 43.45 5.49
CA ALA A 403 -23.21 44.41 5.49
C ALA A 403 -23.38 45.60 4.53
N LYS A 404 -24.58 45.88 4.00
CA LYS A 404 -24.85 47.12 3.25
C LYS A 404 -25.60 48.13 4.14
N PRO A 405 -25.04 49.32 4.41
CA PRO A 405 -25.84 50.42 4.95
C PRO A 405 -26.65 51.02 3.79
N HIS A 406 -27.98 50.88 3.85
CA HIS A 406 -28.87 51.73 3.06
C HIS A 406 -29.18 53.00 3.87
N PRO A 407 -29.06 54.20 3.30
CA PRO A 407 -29.53 55.41 3.96
C PRO A 407 -31.05 55.52 3.81
N GLU A 408 -31.70 55.76 4.94
CA GLU A 408 -32.95 56.50 5.18
C GLU A 408 -34.15 56.29 4.22
N HIS A 409 -35.25 55.77 4.78
CA HIS A 409 -36.50 56.54 4.83
C HIS A 409 -37.45 56.02 5.92
N ASP A 410 -38.06 57.00 6.59
CA ASP A 410 -38.85 56.98 7.81
C ASP A 410 -40.22 56.26 7.75
N ASN A 411 -40.58 55.75 8.94
CA ASN A 411 -41.89 55.77 9.60
C ASN A 411 -43.04 54.76 9.32
N LEU A 412 -43.53 54.26 10.48
CA LEU A 412 -44.91 53.93 10.87
C LEU A 412 -45.54 52.59 10.43
N LEU A 413 -45.57 51.60 11.35
CA LEU A 413 -46.77 51.23 12.15
C LEU A 413 -46.54 49.92 12.93
N ALA A 414 -46.99 49.93 14.18
CA ALA A 414 -46.92 48.84 15.14
C ALA A 414 -47.93 47.70 14.86
N ARG A 415 -47.56 46.45 15.19
CA ARG A 415 -48.36 45.53 16.04
C ARG A 415 -47.68 44.18 16.33
N ASP A 416 -47.50 43.95 17.64
CA ASP A 416 -47.58 42.73 18.45
C ASP A 416 -47.20 41.35 17.89
N GLY A 417 -46.28 40.69 18.63
CA GLY A 417 -46.01 39.27 18.54
C GLY A 417 -44.79 38.86 19.36
N THR A 418 -45.00 38.60 20.64
CA THR A 418 -44.05 38.22 21.69
C THR A 418 -43.13 37.03 21.36
N ALA A 419 -41.81 37.20 21.55
CA ALA A 419 -40.92 36.18 22.11
C ALA A 419 -39.68 36.86 22.70
N ASN A 420 -39.49 36.65 24.01
CA ASN A 420 -38.32 37.04 24.79
C ASN A 420 -37.10 36.26 24.30
N ASP A 421 -36.00 36.94 23.98
CA ASP A 421 -34.64 36.44 24.18
C ASP A 421 -33.73 37.66 24.38
N GLY A 422 -33.16 37.76 25.58
CA GLY A 422 -32.13 38.73 25.89
C GLY A 422 -30.78 38.17 25.46
N ASP A 423 -30.13 38.84 24.52
CA ASP A 423 -28.67 38.83 24.41
C ASP A 423 -28.19 40.17 23.82
N GLY A 424 -27.10 40.69 24.37
CA GLY A 424 -26.60 42.05 24.12
C GLY A 424 -26.01 42.25 22.71
N PRO A 425 -25.78 43.50 22.30
CA PRO A 425 -25.20 43.80 20.99
C PRO A 425 -23.68 43.68 21.06
N GLN A 426 -23.13 42.50 20.77
CA GLN A 426 -21.70 42.33 20.48
C GLN A 426 -21.49 41.58 19.16
N ASP A 427 -20.59 42.16 18.35
CA ASP A 427 -19.88 41.59 17.20
C ASP A 427 -20.66 41.30 15.91
N LYS A 428 -20.98 42.38 15.20
CA LYS A 428 -21.24 42.37 13.75
C LYS A 428 -19.93 42.56 12.98
N ALA A 429 -19.26 41.47 12.60
CA ALA A 429 -18.48 41.29 11.36
C ALA A 429 -17.45 40.16 11.47
N ALA A 430 -17.87 38.90 11.44
CA ALA A 430 -16.95 37.78 11.22
C ALA A 430 -17.76 36.62 10.62
N ASN A 431 -17.72 36.39 9.31
CA ASN A 431 -18.40 35.25 8.70
C ASN A 431 -17.97 34.99 7.24
N PHE A 432 -16.79 34.38 7.05
CA PHE A 432 -16.42 33.76 5.77
C PHE A 432 -15.63 32.47 6.03
N ILE A 433 -16.31 31.32 6.06
CA ILE A 433 -15.73 29.96 6.20
C ILE A 433 -14.74 29.79 7.38
N ALA A 434 -14.71 30.70 8.34
CA ALA A 434 -14.50 30.33 9.73
C ALA A 434 -15.80 29.65 10.16
N GLY A 435 -15.72 28.46 10.77
CA GLY A 435 -16.86 27.63 11.18
C GLY A 435 -17.80 28.23 12.23
N GLN A 436 -18.06 29.54 12.20
CA GLN A 436 -18.97 30.25 13.09
C GLN A 436 -20.27 30.69 12.40
N ALA A 437 -20.38 30.58 11.06
CA ALA A 437 -21.65 30.82 10.38
C ALA A 437 -22.63 29.67 10.71
N HIS A 438 -23.68 29.97 11.47
CA HIS A 438 -24.69 28.98 11.83
C HIS A 438 -25.47 28.52 10.57
N VAL A 439 -25.08 27.37 10.01
CA VAL A 439 -25.71 26.81 8.81
C VAL A 439 -27.05 26.19 9.20
N LYS A 440 -28.16 26.86 8.85
CA LYS A 440 -29.51 26.29 9.00
C LYS A 440 -29.75 25.25 7.91
N THR A 441 -29.95 24.00 8.31
CA THR A 441 -30.26 22.90 7.38
C THR A 441 -31.62 23.12 6.69
N SER A 442 -31.63 23.14 5.36
CA SER A 442 -32.86 23.34 4.58
C SER A 442 -33.83 22.16 4.71
N LYS A 443 -35.10 22.36 4.32
CA LYS A 443 -36.09 21.26 4.26
C LYS A 443 -35.64 20.16 3.29
N ILE A 444 -35.02 20.55 2.17
CA ILE A 444 -34.51 19.64 1.14
C ILE A 444 -33.33 18.82 1.70
N ALA A 445 -32.37 19.47 2.36
CA ALA A 445 -31.25 18.78 2.99
C ALA A 445 -31.70 17.81 4.09
N ARG A 446 -32.69 18.17 4.92
CA ARG A 446 -33.28 17.26 5.91
C ARG A 446 -33.96 16.05 5.27
N ALA A 447 -34.70 16.24 4.17
CA ALA A 447 -35.33 15.14 3.46
C ALA A 447 -34.28 14.20 2.84
N ALA A 448 -33.23 14.76 2.21
CA ALA A 448 -32.14 13.98 1.65
C ALA A 448 -31.39 13.17 2.74
N ARG A 449 -31.15 13.77 3.91
CA ARG A 449 -30.52 13.08 5.05
C ARG A 449 -31.37 11.92 5.56
N LYS A 450 -32.69 12.11 5.72
CA LYS A 450 -33.61 11.04 6.11
C LYS A 450 -33.64 9.90 5.10
N GLU A 451 -33.56 10.20 3.81
CA GLU A 451 -33.52 9.17 2.77
C GLU A 451 -32.21 8.37 2.80
N VAL A 452 -31.07 9.04 3.02
CA VAL A 452 -29.77 8.36 3.22
C VAL A 452 -29.80 7.49 4.47
N GLU A 453 -30.35 7.99 5.58
CA GLU A 453 -30.47 7.25 6.84
C GLU A 453 -31.37 6.01 6.68
N ALA A 454 -32.55 6.17 6.07
CA ALA A 454 -33.45 5.05 5.79
C ALA A 454 -32.81 4.02 4.85
N PHE A 455 -32.09 4.47 3.82
CA PHE A 455 -31.35 3.60 2.92
C PHE A 455 -30.27 2.80 3.67
N SER A 456 -29.50 3.50 4.51
CA SER A 456 -28.43 2.92 5.32
C SER A 456 -28.96 1.82 6.25
N GLN A 457 -30.00 2.12 7.03
CA GLN A 457 -30.64 1.18 7.94
C GLN A 457 -31.25 -0.05 7.24
N THR A 458 -31.59 0.07 5.95
CA THR A 458 -32.23 -1.00 5.19
C THR A 458 -31.23 -1.90 4.47
N PHE A 459 -30.18 -1.32 3.88
CA PHE A 459 -29.32 -2.02 2.92
C PHE A 459 -27.85 -2.10 3.32
N CYS A 460 -27.40 -1.31 4.29
CA CYS A 460 -26.02 -1.25 4.72
C CYS A 460 -25.78 -2.08 5.98
N ARG A 461 -24.51 -2.44 6.20
CA ARG A 461 -24.03 -3.12 7.39
C ARG A 461 -24.12 -2.21 8.61
N ASN A 462 -24.38 -2.80 9.77
CA ASN A 462 -24.37 -2.14 11.07
C ASN A 462 -23.18 -2.65 11.90
N GLU A 463 -22.30 -1.75 12.35
CA GLU A 463 -21.15 -2.06 13.22
C GLU A 463 -21.38 -1.61 14.68
N GLY A 464 -22.56 -1.11 15.02
CA GLY A 464 -22.88 -0.68 16.37
C GLY A 464 -22.89 -1.86 17.35
N ALA A 465 -22.20 -1.70 18.49
CA ALA A 465 -22.29 -2.66 19.60
C ALA A 465 -23.70 -2.71 20.21
N ASP A 466 -24.47 -1.64 20.05
CA ASP A 466 -25.87 -1.56 20.43
C ASP A 466 -26.77 -1.99 19.25
N PRO A 467 -27.44 -3.15 19.32
CA PRO A 467 -28.30 -3.63 18.25
C PRO A 467 -29.54 -2.74 18.03
N THR A 468 -29.80 -1.77 18.91
CA THR A 468 -30.91 -0.81 18.80
C THR A 468 -30.53 0.46 18.04
N LYS A 469 -29.24 0.66 17.73
CA LYS A 469 -28.73 1.80 16.96
C LYS A 469 -28.03 1.30 15.70
N HIS A 470 -28.22 2.05 14.61
CA HIS A 470 -27.54 1.77 13.35
C HIS A 470 -26.33 2.69 13.22
N ASP A 471 -25.14 2.09 13.33
CA ASP A 471 -23.87 2.78 13.21
C ASP A 471 -23.13 2.32 11.95
N ASN A 472 -22.76 3.29 11.12
CA ASN A 472 -22.01 3.03 9.89
C ASN A 472 -20.54 2.77 10.17
N ILE A 473 -19.92 1.99 9.29
CA ILE A 473 -18.49 1.71 9.32
C ILE A 473 -17.70 3.03 9.22
N LYS A 474 -16.69 3.16 10.09
CA LYS A 474 -15.72 4.25 10.07
C LYS A 474 -14.40 3.77 9.49
N VAL A 475 -13.75 4.58 8.66
CA VAL A 475 -12.40 4.25 8.17
C VAL A 475 -11.43 4.25 9.34
N PHE A 476 -10.51 3.30 9.40
CA PHE A 476 -9.57 3.21 10.52
C PHE A 476 -8.43 4.20 10.34
N PHE A 477 -7.79 4.23 9.16
CA PHE A 477 -6.68 5.13 8.87
C PHE A 477 -6.83 5.77 7.48
N LEU A 478 -6.73 7.10 7.40
CA LEU A 478 -6.73 7.87 6.16
C LEU A 478 -5.42 8.65 6.01
N GLY A 479 -4.53 8.16 5.15
CA GLY A 479 -3.25 8.79 4.81
C GLY A 479 -3.31 9.54 3.47
N MET A 480 -2.90 10.80 3.45
CA MET A 480 -2.97 11.66 2.27
C MET A 480 -1.64 12.39 2.04
N TRP A 481 -1.19 12.39 0.77
CA TRP A 481 -0.14 13.28 0.30
C TRP A 481 -0.75 14.35 -0.60
N ASP A 482 -0.51 15.60 -0.22
CA ASP A 482 -0.79 16.83 -0.94
C ASP A 482 -2.13 16.84 -1.69
N CYS A 483 -3.24 16.70 -0.95
CA CYS A 483 -4.58 16.63 -1.53
C CYS A 483 -4.93 17.93 -2.26
N VAL A 484 -5.43 17.83 -3.49
CA VAL A 484 -5.81 19.00 -4.32
C VAL A 484 -7.26 18.88 -4.79
N ASN A 485 -8.00 20.00 -4.75
CA ASN A 485 -9.43 20.05 -5.07
C ASN A 485 -9.70 20.36 -6.57
N SER A 486 -8.80 19.95 -7.48
CA SER A 486 -8.96 20.25 -8.92
C SER A 486 -9.88 19.27 -9.61
N VAL A 487 -11.18 19.49 -9.44
CA VAL A 487 -12.23 18.89 -10.25
C VAL A 487 -12.36 19.78 -11.51
N ALA A 488 -11.78 19.34 -12.62
CA ALA A 488 -11.75 20.00 -13.94
C ALA A 488 -11.02 21.36 -14.12
N VAL A 489 -10.47 21.52 -15.33
CA VAL A 489 -9.89 22.78 -15.83
C VAL A 489 -10.98 23.87 -16.01
N VAL A 490 -12.26 23.48 -16.13
CA VAL A 490 -13.39 24.33 -16.57
C VAL A 490 -14.58 24.33 -15.57
N GLU A 491 -14.34 24.27 -14.26
CA GLU A 491 -15.41 24.51 -13.29
C GLU A 491 -15.73 26.01 -13.15
N LYS A 492 -17.04 26.35 -13.18
CA LYS A 492 -17.53 27.73 -13.04
C LYS A 492 -17.45 28.27 -11.60
N ASN A 493 -17.38 27.38 -10.60
CA ASN A 493 -17.33 27.68 -9.16
C ASN A 493 -16.20 26.87 -8.50
N ALA A 494 -15.60 27.38 -7.41
CA ALA A 494 -14.68 26.56 -6.63
C ALA A 494 -15.45 25.44 -5.92
N PRO A 495 -15.02 24.17 -6.01
CA PRO A 495 -15.70 23.08 -5.30
C PRO A 495 -15.65 23.33 -3.80
N ALA A 496 -16.78 23.10 -3.13
CA ALA A 496 -16.88 23.26 -1.69
C ALA A 496 -15.90 22.28 -0.99
N PRO A 497 -15.30 22.68 0.15
CA PRO A 497 -14.53 21.75 0.96
C PRO A 497 -15.42 20.58 1.37
N VAL A 498 -14.95 19.36 1.12
CA VAL A 498 -15.57 18.15 1.67
C VAL A 498 -14.99 17.98 3.07
N GLU A 499 -15.77 17.65 4.10
CA GLU A 499 -15.20 17.52 5.45
C GLU A 499 -14.70 16.10 5.70
N VAL A 500 -13.52 15.95 6.33
CA VAL A 500 -12.97 14.65 6.80
C VAL A 500 -13.40 14.30 8.22
N ALA A 501 -13.67 15.30 9.07
CA ALA A 501 -14.09 15.07 10.45
C ALA A 501 -15.34 14.16 10.50
N GLY A 502 -15.33 13.16 11.38
CA GLY A 502 -16.36 12.14 11.49
C GLY A 502 -16.13 10.89 10.64
N THR A 503 -15.20 10.92 9.65
CA THR A 503 -15.13 9.89 8.60
C THR A 503 -14.07 8.81 8.84
N ALA A 504 -13.03 9.12 9.62
CA ALA A 504 -11.94 8.20 9.93
C ALA A 504 -11.44 8.39 11.37
N ALA A 505 -10.91 7.32 11.99
CA ALA A 505 -10.37 7.38 13.35
C ALA A 505 -9.01 8.11 13.40
N HIS A 506 -8.10 7.76 12.48
CA HIS A 506 -6.80 8.43 12.32
C HIS A 506 -6.68 9.06 10.93
N VAL A 507 -6.32 10.34 10.87
CA VAL A 507 -6.17 11.09 9.62
C VAL A 507 -4.80 11.75 9.57
N ARG A 508 -4.00 11.41 8.56
CA ARG A 508 -2.67 12.00 8.31
C ARG A 508 -2.63 12.70 6.96
N HIS A 509 -2.28 13.98 6.95
CA HIS A 509 -2.16 14.76 5.72
C HIS A 509 -0.78 15.44 5.62
N ALA A 510 0.05 14.99 4.68
CA ALA A 510 1.32 15.63 4.34
C ALA A 510 1.10 16.69 3.25
N VAL A 511 1.49 17.94 3.50
CA VAL A 511 1.22 19.08 2.62
C VAL A 511 2.51 19.73 2.11
N ALA A 512 2.57 20.04 0.82
CA ALA A 512 3.70 20.72 0.20
C ALA A 512 3.73 22.23 0.52
N VAL A 513 4.90 22.77 0.86
CA VAL A 513 5.11 24.21 1.06
C VAL A 513 5.35 24.94 -0.27
N ASP A 514 6.10 24.34 -1.20
CA ASP A 514 6.70 25.05 -2.35
C ASP A 514 5.91 24.88 -3.67
N GLU A 515 4.72 24.30 -3.64
CA GLU A 515 3.85 24.20 -4.81
C GLU A 515 3.13 25.54 -5.10
N ARG A 516 3.14 25.98 -6.37
CA ARG A 516 2.70 27.34 -6.76
C ARG A 516 1.66 27.37 -7.88
N ARG A 517 1.37 26.23 -8.51
CA ARG A 517 0.42 26.16 -9.62
C ARG A 517 -1.00 26.45 -9.13
N VAL A 518 -1.71 27.31 -9.86
CA VAL A 518 -3.05 27.81 -9.53
C VAL A 518 -4.09 26.69 -9.33
N LYS A 519 -3.98 25.58 -10.06
CA LYS A 519 -4.89 24.42 -9.96
C LYS A 519 -4.42 23.37 -8.93
N PHE A 520 -3.30 23.60 -8.26
CA PHE A 520 -2.73 22.71 -7.23
C PHE A 520 -2.76 23.37 -5.84
N LYS A 521 -3.74 24.25 -5.60
CA LYS A 521 -4.03 24.74 -4.24
C LYS A 521 -4.50 23.57 -3.37
N PRO A 522 -3.96 23.43 -2.15
CA PRO A 522 -4.23 22.27 -1.31
C PRO A 522 -5.64 22.33 -0.73
N ALA A 523 -6.26 21.16 -0.59
CA ALA A 523 -7.51 20.97 0.14
C ALA A 523 -7.18 20.71 1.62
N LEU A 524 -6.97 21.78 2.38
CA LEU A 524 -6.51 21.70 3.77
C LEU A 524 -7.60 21.22 4.73
N LEU A 525 -7.22 20.43 5.73
CA LEU A 525 -8.11 19.98 6.81
C LEU A 525 -8.51 21.13 7.75
N ALA A 526 -7.73 22.20 7.80
CA ALA A 526 -8.09 23.42 8.53
C ALA A 526 -9.43 24.04 8.05
N GLN A 527 -9.87 23.73 6.83
CA GLN A 527 -11.19 24.11 6.32
C GLN A 527 -12.32 23.30 6.99
N ASP A 528 -12.01 22.12 7.55
CA ASP A 528 -12.96 21.13 8.07
C ASP A 528 -13.10 21.21 9.60
N ILE A 529 -12.04 21.58 10.34
CA ILE A 529 -11.91 21.40 11.81
C ILE A 529 -12.76 22.40 12.64
N ARG A 530 -13.13 23.57 12.11
CA ARG A 530 -13.75 24.64 12.92
C ARG A 530 -15.26 24.50 13.17
N LYS A 531 -15.93 23.45 12.66
CA LYS A 531 -17.40 23.36 12.73
C LYS A 531 -17.98 22.72 13.99
N ASP A 532 -17.30 21.77 14.64
CA ASP A 532 -17.87 21.06 15.81
C ASP A 532 -16.80 20.62 16.83
N ALA A 533 -16.20 21.57 17.53
CA ALA A 533 -15.29 21.31 18.66
C ALA A 533 -16.02 20.82 19.94
N ARG A 534 -17.27 20.35 19.85
CA ARG A 534 -18.08 19.94 21.02
C ARG A 534 -18.38 18.45 21.10
N ASN A 535 -18.06 17.65 20.07
CA ASN A 535 -18.34 16.21 20.00
C ASN A 535 -17.19 15.36 19.39
N ASN A 536 -16.05 15.95 19.04
CA ASN A 536 -14.99 15.31 18.24
C ASN A 536 -13.71 14.94 19.03
N ASP A 537 -13.78 14.88 20.37
CA ASP A 537 -12.61 14.64 21.23
C ASP A 537 -11.99 13.23 21.09
N GLU A 538 -12.58 12.35 20.26
CA GLU A 538 -12.12 10.98 20.01
C GLU A 538 -11.37 10.78 18.66
N GLU A 539 -11.28 11.80 17.78
CA GLU A 539 -10.61 11.66 16.47
C GLU A 539 -9.19 12.21 16.45
N ASP A 540 -8.25 11.43 15.90
CA ASP A 540 -6.84 11.81 15.79
C ASP A 540 -6.53 12.32 14.38
N ILE A 541 -6.64 13.65 14.20
CA ILE A 541 -6.41 14.35 12.94
C ILE A 541 -5.09 15.14 13.00
N LEU A 542 -4.21 14.88 12.03
CA LEU A 542 -2.91 15.52 11.92
C LEU A 542 -2.58 15.96 10.49
N GLU A 543 -2.45 17.27 10.30
CA GLU A 543 -1.97 17.90 9.07
C GLU A 543 -0.56 18.48 9.29
N VAL A 544 0.40 18.11 8.44
CA VAL A 544 1.82 18.46 8.59
C VAL A 544 2.39 18.98 7.27
N TRP A 545 3.13 20.08 7.36
CA TRP A 545 3.73 20.77 6.21
C TRP A 545 5.20 20.40 6.01
N PHE A 546 5.57 20.06 4.79
CA PHE A 546 6.89 19.57 4.37
C PHE A 546 7.50 20.47 3.29
N PRO A 547 8.85 20.57 3.21
CA PRO A 547 9.51 21.30 2.14
C PRO A 547 9.38 20.56 0.80
N GLY A 548 9.30 21.30 -0.30
CA GLY A 548 9.19 20.75 -1.65
C GLY A 548 7.85 21.03 -2.32
N ASN A 549 7.78 20.73 -3.61
CA ASN A 549 6.56 20.86 -4.42
C ASN A 549 5.63 19.64 -4.29
N HIS A 550 4.53 19.64 -5.06
CA HIS A 550 3.54 18.56 -5.07
C HIS A 550 4.13 17.14 -5.23
N GLY A 551 5.07 16.95 -6.16
CA GLY A 551 5.72 15.67 -6.40
C GLY A 551 6.89 15.39 -5.44
N ASP A 552 7.47 16.42 -4.84
CA ASP A 552 8.46 16.26 -3.77
C ASP A 552 7.81 15.80 -2.45
N ILE A 553 6.48 15.78 -2.34
CA ILE A 553 5.73 15.23 -1.20
C ILE A 553 5.02 13.93 -1.56
N GLY A 554 4.36 13.87 -2.71
CA GLY A 554 3.63 12.68 -3.15
C GLY A 554 4.44 11.67 -3.96
N GLY A 555 5.70 11.97 -4.26
CA GLY A 555 6.51 11.21 -5.19
C GLY A 555 6.16 11.49 -6.65
N GLY A 556 6.71 10.69 -7.55
CA GLY A 556 6.55 10.93 -8.99
C GLY A 556 7.77 11.58 -9.65
N TRP A 557 8.89 11.77 -8.95
CA TRP A 557 10.16 12.24 -9.52
C TRP A 557 11.25 11.20 -9.26
N PRO A 558 12.17 10.93 -10.20
CA PRO A 558 13.28 10.05 -9.93
C PRO A 558 14.23 10.67 -8.90
N ALA A 559 14.95 9.83 -8.17
CA ALA A 559 16.15 10.28 -7.49
C ALA A 559 17.13 10.84 -8.55
N MET A 560 17.71 12.01 -8.28
CA MET A 560 18.65 12.60 -9.24
C MET A 560 19.90 11.72 -9.33
N PRO A 561 20.37 11.34 -10.54
CA PRO A 561 21.56 10.49 -10.70
C PRO A 561 22.85 11.16 -10.23
N THR A 562 22.83 12.48 -10.09
CA THR A 562 24.00 13.29 -9.75
C THR A 562 23.75 14.07 -8.46
N ASP A 563 24.74 14.09 -7.58
CA ASP A 563 24.79 14.95 -6.39
C ASP A 563 24.80 16.46 -6.72
N LYS A 564 24.73 16.82 -8.01
CA LYS A 564 24.81 18.19 -8.51
C LYS A 564 23.41 18.73 -8.79
N PRO A 565 22.91 19.71 -8.02
CA PRO A 565 21.68 20.40 -8.38
C PRO A 565 21.82 21.10 -9.75
N PRO A 566 20.72 21.38 -10.49
CA PRO A 566 20.77 22.11 -11.77
C PRO A 566 21.43 23.49 -11.72
N SER A 567 21.58 24.08 -10.54
CA SER A 567 22.38 25.29 -10.33
C SER A 567 23.90 25.07 -10.47
N GLU A 568 24.34 23.83 -10.36
CA GLU A 568 25.73 23.37 -10.41
C GLU A 568 25.98 22.47 -11.64
N MET A 569 24.94 22.20 -12.44
CA MET A 569 25.06 21.56 -13.76
C MET A 569 25.66 22.52 -14.79
N GLY A 570 26.42 21.96 -15.74
CA GLY A 570 26.92 22.72 -16.88
C GLY A 570 25.79 23.29 -17.74
N TYR A 571 26.01 24.44 -18.38
CA TYR A 571 25.00 25.12 -19.21
C TYR A 571 24.37 24.20 -20.28
N LEU A 572 25.17 23.34 -20.92
CA LEU A 572 24.71 22.40 -21.96
C LEU A 572 23.83 21.27 -21.38
N GLU A 573 24.16 20.78 -20.19
CA GLU A 573 23.40 19.75 -19.49
C GLU A 573 22.05 20.30 -19.03
N ARG A 574 22.04 21.52 -18.49
CA ARG A 574 20.82 22.25 -18.14
C ARG A 574 19.95 22.52 -19.37
N LEU A 575 20.53 22.92 -20.50
CA LEU A 575 19.81 23.09 -21.78
C LEU A 575 19.14 21.80 -22.23
N ARG A 576 19.79 20.64 -22.05
CA ARG A 576 19.22 19.33 -22.42
C ARG A 576 17.93 19.05 -21.64
N HIS A 577 17.91 19.34 -20.34
CA HIS A 577 16.75 19.17 -19.45
C HIS A 577 15.68 20.27 -19.57
N ILE A 578 15.87 21.28 -20.43
CA ILE A 578 14.79 22.24 -20.73
C ILE A 578 13.75 21.55 -21.60
N PHE A 579 14.16 20.85 -22.66
CA PHE A 579 13.26 20.29 -23.67
C PHE A 579 12.77 18.87 -23.33
N SER A 580 13.44 18.15 -22.42
CA SER A 580 12.99 16.85 -21.90
C SER A 580 12.57 16.93 -20.43
N THR A 581 11.65 16.05 -20.02
CA THR A 581 11.32 15.87 -18.59
C THR A 581 12.48 15.17 -17.89
N MET A 582 12.71 15.47 -16.61
CA MET A 582 13.67 14.71 -15.80
C MET A 582 13.14 13.33 -15.38
N LYS A 583 11.85 13.04 -15.62
CA LYS A 583 11.33 11.66 -15.56
C LYS A 583 12.05 10.82 -16.62
N GLN A 584 12.88 9.85 -16.19
CA GLN A 584 13.46 8.85 -17.09
C GLN A 584 12.36 8.10 -17.85
N SER A 585 12.58 7.85 -19.13
CA SER A 585 11.68 7.07 -19.99
C SER A 585 12.13 5.62 -20.18
N THR A 586 13.30 5.25 -19.65
CA THR A 586 13.97 3.98 -19.92
C THR A 586 13.72 2.97 -18.80
N MET A 587 13.11 1.85 -19.14
CA MET A 587 12.82 0.69 -18.26
C MET A 587 14.05 -0.19 -17.97
N GLU A 588 15.26 0.32 -18.24
CA GLU A 588 16.50 -0.49 -18.16
C GLU A 588 17.10 -0.53 -16.75
N GLU A 589 16.79 0.45 -15.89
CA GLU A 589 17.31 0.49 -14.52
C GLU A 589 16.27 -0.12 -13.56
N PRO A 590 16.63 -1.19 -12.80
CA PRO A 590 15.74 -1.73 -11.77
C PRO A 590 15.48 -0.68 -10.68
N LEU A 591 14.35 -0.80 -9.99
CA LEU A 591 14.05 -0.02 -8.78
C LEU A 591 15.20 -0.14 -7.77
N ASP A 592 16.01 0.91 -7.67
CA ASP A 592 17.05 1.03 -6.65
C ASP A 592 16.44 1.55 -5.35
N ASP A 593 15.98 0.65 -4.47
CA ASP A 593 15.46 1.03 -3.14
C ASP A 593 16.50 1.74 -2.25
N ASP A 594 17.77 1.84 -2.69
CA ASP A 594 18.80 2.59 -1.97
C ASP A 594 18.82 4.08 -2.32
N ALA A 595 18.36 4.51 -3.50
CA ALA A 595 18.43 5.93 -3.86
C ALA A 595 17.35 6.77 -3.14
N LEU A 596 17.79 7.71 -2.31
CA LEU A 596 16.91 8.64 -1.58
C LEU A 596 16.57 9.89 -2.40
N GLN A 597 15.38 10.44 -2.16
CA GLN A 597 14.88 11.69 -2.75
C GLN A 597 14.02 12.47 -1.77
N MET A 598 13.70 13.73 -2.10
CA MET A 598 12.91 14.61 -1.22
C MET A 598 11.56 13.98 -0.76
N SER A 599 10.87 13.27 -1.66
CA SER A 599 9.57 12.65 -1.37
C SER A 599 9.61 11.53 -0.33
N ASP A 600 10.79 10.95 -0.09
CA ASP A 600 10.93 9.85 0.86
C ASP A 600 10.75 10.31 2.31
N MET A 601 10.97 11.60 2.63
CA MET A 601 10.67 12.11 3.98
C MET A 601 9.18 11.99 4.32
N ALA A 602 8.30 12.32 3.36
CA ALA A 602 6.87 12.25 3.56
C ALA A 602 6.34 10.80 3.51
N LEU A 603 7.03 9.91 2.80
CA LEU A 603 6.76 8.47 2.81
C LEU A 603 7.14 7.85 4.17
N ASP A 604 8.35 8.13 4.64
CA ASP A 604 8.89 7.68 5.93
C ASP A 604 8.03 8.18 7.10
N TRP A 605 7.60 9.43 7.05
CA TRP A 605 6.64 9.96 8.02
C TRP A 605 5.31 9.18 7.99
N MET A 606 4.74 8.91 6.81
CA MET A 606 3.49 8.15 6.73
C MET A 606 3.63 6.71 7.25
N ILE A 607 4.74 6.03 6.93
CA ILE A 607 5.04 4.68 7.44
C ILE A 607 5.12 4.71 8.96
N ARG A 608 5.84 5.70 9.53
CA ARG A 608 5.89 5.91 10.98
C ARG A 608 4.50 6.07 11.58
N GLU A 609 3.64 6.93 11.00
CA GLU A 609 2.30 7.15 11.57
C GLU A 609 1.44 5.89 11.54
N VAL A 610 1.55 5.07 10.49
CA VAL A 610 0.88 3.76 10.42
C VAL A 610 1.42 2.81 11.51
N ASP A 611 2.73 2.81 11.73
CA ASP A 611 3.38 2.00 12.77
C ASP A 611 3.01 2.44 14.19
N VAL A 612 2.90 3.74 14.44
CA VAL A 612 2.46 4.28 15.73
C VAL A 612 1.05 3.79 16.04
N VAL A 613 0.12 3.92 15.08
CA VAL A 613 -1.25 3.43 15.22
C VAL A 613 -1.28 1.89 15.36
N GLY A 614 -0.41 1.17 14.66
CA GLY A 614 -0.27 -0.28 14.80
C GLY A 614 0.23 -0.72 16.19
N ARG A 615 1.03 0.10 16.87
CA ARG A 615 1.46 -0.15 18.25
C ARG A 615 0.35 0.17 19.26
N GLU A 616 -0.49 1.16 18.97
CA GLU A 616 -1.72 1.46 19.75
C GLU A 616 -2.74 0.33 19.63
N HIS A 617 -2.85 -0.27 18.43
CA HIS A 617 -3.81 -1.31 18.09
C HIS A 617 -3.12 -2.52 17.46
N PRO A 618 -2.43 -3.39 18.25
CA PRO A 618 -1.63 -4.50 17.74
C PRO A 618 -2.40 -5.48 16.82
N GLU A 619 -3.65 -5.76 17.14
CA GLU A 619 -4.54 -6.61 16.34
C GLU A 619 -4.89 -6.01 14.97
N SER A 620 -4.75 -4.69 14.84
CA SER A 620 -4.98 -3.93 13.61
C SER A 620 -3.69 -3.60 12.88
N ALA A 621 -2.49 -3.91 13.42
CA ALA A 621 -1.22 -3.49 12.85
C ALA A 621 -1.03 -3.93 11.38
N VAL A 622 -0.58 -2.99 10.54
CA VAL A 622 -0.24 -3.25 9.14
C VAL A 622 1.02 -4.09 9.06
N ARG A 623 1.00 -5.11 8.20
CA ARG A 623 2.15 -5.98 7.96
C ARG A 623 2.95 -5.49 6.78
N TRP A 624 4.23 -5.26 7.01
CA TRP A 624 5.19 -4.80 6.01
C TRP A 624 6.03 -5.96 5.46
N CYS A 625 6.50 -5.84 4.23
CA CYS A 625 7.45 -6.77 3.64
C CYS A 625 8.90 -6.29 3.85
N HIS A 626 9.88 -7.14 3.54
CA HIS A 626 11.31 -6.87 3.71
C HIS A 626 11.83 -5.56 3.07
N THR A 627 11.15 -5.03 2.05
CA THR A 627 11.56 -3.77 1.40
C THR A 627 11.37 -2.53 2.29
N VAL A 628 10.61 -2.63 3.38
CA VAL A 628 10.48 -1.54 4.36
C VAL A 628 11.76 -1.39 5.18
N GLU A 629 12.41 -2.50 5.55
CA GLU A 629 13.56 -2.50 6.45
C GLU A 629 14.77 -1.82 5.82
N GLY A 630 15.07 -2.15 4.55
CA GLY A 630 16.13 -1.49 3.78
C GLY A 630 15.90 0.01 3.67
N PHE A 631 14.66 0.42 3.42
CA PHE A 631 14.27 1.83 3.34
C PHE A 631 14.43 2.56 4.68
N VAL A 632 13.92 2.01 5.79
CA VAL A 632 14.05 2.60 7.13
C VAL A 632 15.51 2.68 7.56
N LYS A 633 16.33 1.68 7.20
CA LYS A 633 17.78 1.69 7.40
C LYS A 633 18.44 2.83 6.62
N ASN A 634 18.08 3.01 5.35
CA ASN A 634 18.60 4.12 4.53
C ASN A 634 18.18 5.48 5.08
N MET A 635 16.94 5.63 5.56
CA MET A 635 16.45 6.84 6.22
C MET A 635 17.10 7.09 7.60
N SER A 636 17.72 6.08 8.21
CA SER A 636 18.45 6.23 9.47
C SER A 636 19.86 6.81 9.28
N ASP A 637 20.37 6.83 8.05
CA ASP A 637 21.64 7.48 7.71
C ASP A 637 21.46 9.00 7.60
N LYS A 638 21.93 9.71 8.63
CA LYS A 638 21.79 11.16 8.72
C LYS A 638 22.48 11.91 7.58
N GLU A 639 23.63 11.43 7.09
CA GLU A 639 24.37 12.10 6.02
C GLU A 639 23.60 11.98 4.71
N ARG A 640 23.15 10.77 4.38
CA ARG A 640 22.35 10.53 3.17
C ARG A 640 21.04 11.30 3.19
N VAL A 641 20.32 11.28 4.30
CA VAL A 641 19.07 12.06 4.46
C VAL A 641 19.35 13.55 4.32
N THR A 642 20.41 14.07 4.94
CA THR A 642 20.75 15.50 4.83
C THR A 642 21.05 15.88 3.39
N THR A 643 21.82 15.07 2.67
CA THR A 643 22.25 15.35 1.30
C THR A 643 21.11 15.21 0.29
N HIS A 644 20.42 14.07 0.27
CA HIS A 644 19.48 13.73 -0.80
C HIS A 644 18.02 14.14 -0.51
N VAL A 645 17.66 14.31 0.77
CA VAL A 645 16.28 14.60 1.18
C VAL A 645 16.15 16.04 1.67
N VAL A 646 16.96 16.46 2.67
CA VAL A 646 16.88 17.81 3.25
C VAL A 646 17.45 18.87 2.31
N LYS A 647 18.65 18.65 1.76
CA LYS A 647 19.31 19.50 0.75
C LYS A 647 18.99 19.07 -0.68
N GLY A 648 18.18 18.02 -0.82
CA GLY A 648 17.78 17.43 -2.09
C GLY A 648 17.28 18.45 -3.10
N PHE A 649 17.40 18.08 -4.37
CA PHE A 649 16.94 18.88 -5.48
C PHE A 649 15.41 19.05 -5.42
N MET A 650 14.97 20.31 -5.32
CA MET A 650 13.56 20.67 -5.28
C MET A 650 13.05 20.96 -6.68
N HIS A 651 12.03 20.22 -7.08
CA HIS A 651 11.44 20.35 -8.39
C HIS A 651 10.56 21.61 -8.47
N ASP A 652 10.40 22.18 -9.67
CA ASP A 652 9.55 23.35 -9.87
C ASP A 652 8.89 23.30 -11.26
N THR A 653 7.58 23.09 -11.26
CA THR A 653 6.80 22.94 -12.50
C THR A 653 6.53 24.28 -13.21
N LEU A 654 6.90 25.41 -12.61
CA LEU A 654 6.82 26.73 -13.23
C LEU A 654 8.19 27.24 -13.74
N SER A 655 9.27 26.47 -13.56
CA SER A 655 10.62 26.86 -13.98
C SER A 655 11.22 25.89 -14.99
N PHE A 656 11.88 26.44 -16.01
CA PHE A 656 12.54 25.64 -17.05
C PHE A 656 13.78 24.93 -16.51
N GLY A 657 13.91 23.63 -16.81
CA GLY A 657 15.04 22.81 -16.34
C GLY A 657 14.95 22.39 -14.87
N TYR A 658 13.78 22.53 -14.24
CA TYR A 658 13.54 22.11 -12.85
C TYR A 658 12.58 20.91 -12.73
N GLY A 659 12.58 20.03 -13.73
CA GLY A 659 11.93 18.72 -13.69
C GLY A 659 10.88 18.51 -14.76
N SER A 660 10.07 19.55 -15.01
CA SER A 660 9.03 19.51 -16.03
C SER A 660 9.54 19.92 -17.41
N ALA A 661 9.06 19.22 -18.44
CA ALA A 661 9.39 19.51 -19.84
C ALA A 661 8.97 20.93 -20.27
N PHE A 662 9.71 21.51 -21.22
CA PHE A 662 9.53 22.87 -21.76
C PHE A 662 8.06 23.25 -22.02
N PHE A 663 7.35 22.48 -22.83
CA PHE A 663 5.97 22.78 -23.22
C PHE A 663 5.01 22.73 -22.02
N LYS A 664 5.27 21.85 -21.04
CA LYS A 664 4.48 21.76 -19.81
C LYS A 664 4.68 23.00 -18.94
N VAL A 665 5.92 23.49 -18.82
CA VAL A 665 6.21 24.74 -18.10
C VAL A 665 5.53 25.94 -18.77
N LEU A 666 5.59 26.03 -20.10
CA LEU A 666 4.88 27.09 -20.84
C LEU A 666 3.37 27.04 -20.63
N MET A 667 2.78 25.83 -20.70
CA MET A 667 1.35 25.63 -20.46
C MET A 667 0.96 26.11 -19.05
N TRP A 668 1.71 25.74 -18.02
CA TRP A 668 1.42 26.19 -16.66
C TRP A 668 1.60 27.69 -16.50
N LYS A 669 2.69 28.29 -17.02
CA LYS A 669 2.86 29.76 -17.01
C LYS A 669 1.71 30.48 -17.69
N PHE A 670 1.20 29.95 -18.79
CA PHE A 670 0.01 30.49 -19.44
C PHE A 670 -1.22 30.39 -18.52
N MET A 671 -1.46 29.24 -17.89
CA MET A 671 -2.55 29.08 -16.92
C MET A 671 -2.44 30.04 -15.72
N GLU A 672 -1.23 30.36 -15.26
CA GLU A 672 -1.01 31.34 -14.18
C GLU A 672 -1.41 32.77 -14.56
N MET A 673 -1.39 33.09 -15.87
CA MET A 673 -1.77 34.39 -16.41
C MET A 673 -3.26 34.51 -16.75
N LEU A 674 -4.01 33.40 -16.75
CA LEU A 674 -5.43 33.43 -17.08
C LEU A 674 -6.25 34.03 -15.93
N PRO A 675 -6.96 35.15 -16.14
CA PRO A 675 -7.95 35.62 -15.19
C PRO A 675 -9.17 34.68 -15.19
N GLY A 676 -9.96 34.71 -14.13
CA GLY A 676 -11.24 33.98 -14.08
C GLY A 676 -11.17 32.56 -13.50
N ILE A 677 -9.97 32.04 -13.19
CA ILE A 677 -9.81 30.73 -12.54
C ILE A 677 -10.21 30.84 -11.06
N PRO A 678 -11.28 30.14 -10.62
CA PRO A 678 -11.69 30.17 -9.23
C PRO A 678 -10.69 29.42 -8.35
N ARG A 679 -10.36 29.98 -7.19
CA ARG A 679 -9.45 29.40 -6.19
C ARG A 679 -9.80 29.90 -4.78
N TRP A 680 -9.36 29.15 -3.78
CA TRP A 680 -9.47 29.54 -2.38
C TRP A 680 -8.13 30.13 -1.92
N GLU A 681 -8.17 31.32 -1.31
CA GLU A 681 -7.02 31.97 -0.66
C GLU A 681 -7.37 32.25 0.80
N LEU A 682 -6.37 32.23 1.69
CA LEU A 682 -6.58 32.49 3.11
C LEU A 682 -6.43 33.98 3.38
N ASN A 683 -7.48 34.59 3.92
CA ASN A 683 -7.42 35.92 4.48
C ASN A 683 -7.14 35.81 5.99
N ASP A 684 -6.01 36.36 6.40
CA ASP A 684 -5.51 36.34 7.78
C ASP A 684 -5.37 37.77 8.34
N SER A 685 -6.21 38.68 7.81
CA SER A 685 -6.31 40.06 8.27
C SER A 685 -7.08 40.12 9.59
N PRO A 686 -6.70 40.98 10.55
CA PRO A 686 -7.40 41.12 11.83
C PRO A 686 -8.92 41.40 11.69
N ASP A 687 -9.32 42.06 10.60
CA ASP A 687 -10.70 42.48 10.35
C ASP A 687 -11.53 41.43 9.57
N LYS A 688 -10.88 40.45 8.94
CA LYS A 688 -11.50 39.41 8.10
C LYS A 688 -10.62 38.15 8.11
N GLU A 689 -10.88 37.25 9.06
CA GLU A 689 -10.21 35.94 9.12
C GLU A 689 -11.05 34.87 8.40
N GLY A 690 -10.48 34.14 7.43
CA GLY A 690 -11.17 33.02 6.77
C GLY A 690 -10.72 32.73 5.33
N TRP A 691 -11.31 31.69 4.73
CA TRP A 691 -11.05 31.31 3.34
C TRP A 691 -11.97 32.08 2.38
N GLU A 692 -11.39 32.77 1.40
CA GLU A 692 -12.12 33.56 0.41
C GLU A 692 -11.98 32.95 -0.99
N SER A 693 -13.05 33.04 -1.78
CA SER A 693 -13.03 32.60 -3.17
C SER A 693 -12.53 33.74 -4.06
N HIS A 694 -11.34 33.57 -4.62
CA HIS A 694 -10.73 34.50 -5.56
C HIS A 694 -10.94 34.00 -6.99
N ARG A 695 -11.33 34.91 -7.90
CA ARG A 695 -11.59 34.55 -9.31
C ARG A 695 -11.05 35.57 -10.31
N LEU A 696 -11.00 36.85 -9.96
CA LEU A 696 -10.77 37.92 -10.94
C LEU A 696 -9.30 38.05 -11.37
N TRP A 697 -8.38 38.04 -10.41
CA TRP A 697 -6.96 38.30 -10.68
C TRP A 697 -6.18 37.02 -11.00
N PRO A 698 -5.21 37.04 -11.95
CA PRO A 698 -4.33 35.91 -12.19
C PRO A 698 -3.50 35.53 -10.96
N ASN A 699 -3.07 34.27 -10.87
CA ASN A 699 -2.33 33.76 -9.70
C ASN A 699 -0.83 34.09 -9.75
N PHE A 700 -0.25 34.25 -10.95
CA PHE A 700 1.16 34.61 -11.16
C PHE A 700 2.16 33.75 -10.34
N GLY A 701 1.85 32.48 -10.10
CA GLY A 701 2.69 31.59 -9.28
C GLY A 701 2.77 31.99 -7.81
N ALA A 702 1.70 32.58 -7.26
CA ALA A 702 1.60 32.90 -5.84
C ALA A 702 1.84 31.67 -4.96
N CYS A 703 2.48 31.90 -3.82
CA CYS A 703 2.79 30.85 -2.86
C CYS A 703 1.54 30.28 -2.19
N ARG A 704 1.71 29.18 -1.46
CA ARG A 704 0.63 28.60 -0.66
C ARG A 704 0.34 29.43 0.58
N ASP A 705 -0.91 29.35 0.98
CA ASP A 705 -1.42 29.94 2.19
C ASP A 705 -1.20 28.95 3.36
N ILE A 706 -0.18 29.20 4.18
CA ILE A 706 0.19 28.34 5.33
C ILE A 706 -0.44 28.94 6.59
N PRO A 707 -1.46 28.30 7.20
CA PRO A 707 -2.12 28.84 8.40
C PRO A 707 -1.14 29.10 9.56
N ARG A 708 -1.39 30.10 10.42
CA ARG A 708 -0.51 30.40 11.56
C ARG A 708 -0.37 29.25 12.56
N GLY A 709 -1.39 28.39 12.67
CA GLY A 709 -1.39 27.19 13.51
C GLY A 709 -0.87 25.94 12.80
N ALA A 710 -0.35 26.04 11.57
CA ALA A 710 0.15 24.90 10.82
C ALA A 710 1.28 24.17 11.58
N LYS A 711 1.18 22.85 11.67
CA LYS A 711 2.26 22.00 12.16
C LYS A 711 3.27 21.79 11.04
N LEU A 712 4.53 22.10 11.32
CA LEU A 712 5.64 22.06 10.38
C LEU A 712 6.54 20.86 10.70
N HIS A 713 6.90 20.08 9.69
CA HIS A 713 7.81 18.95 9.88
C HIS A 713 9.25 19.43 10.13
N ASN A 714 10.03 18.69 10.93
CA ASN A 714 11.43 19.02 11.22
C ASN A 714 12.28 19.19 9.95
N SER A 715 12.04 18.40 8.90
CA SER A 715 12.76 18.52 7.62
C SER A 715 12.63 19.92 6.97
N LEU A 716 11.50 20.62 7.16
CA LEU A 716 11.34 22.00 6.70
C LEU A 716 12.27 22.95 7.47
N ARG A 717 12.31 22.79 8.80
CA ARG A 717 13.19 23.57 9.68
C ARG A 717 14.66 23.31 9.38
N GLU A 718 15.05 22.05 9.20
CA GLU A 718 16.41 21.67 8.83
C GLU A 718 16.80 22.28 7.49
N ARG A 719 15.94 22.18 6.47
CA ARG A 719 16.22 22.79 5.15
C ARG A 719 16.36 24.31 5.25
N LEU A 720 15.54 24.99 6.05
CA LEU A 720 15.65 26.43 6.28
C LEU A 720 16.97 26.82 6.97
N ASN A 721 17.52 25.97 7.84
CA ASN A 721 18.78 26.22 8.53
C ASN A 721 20.00 25.87 7.66
N GLU A 722 19.93 24.77 6.91
CA GLU A 722 21.02 24.27 6.07
C GLU A 722 21.19 25.05 4.76
N MET A 723 20.10 25.60 4.23
CA MET A 723 20.12 26.37 2.98
C MET A 723 20.15 27.87 3.27
N SER A 724 21.00 28.61 2.55
CA SER A 724 21.03 30.07 2.66
C SER A 724 19.70 30.70 2.21
N ALA A 725 19.35 31.86 2.78
CA ALA A 725 18.13 32.59 2.40
C ALA A 725 18.06 32.91 0.89
N LYS A 726 19.22 33.05 0.23
CA LYS A 726 19.29 33.24 -1.23
C LYS A 726 18.92 31.97 -2.01
N LYS A 727 19.21 30.78 -1.48
CA LYS A 727 18.92 29.50 -2.13
C LYS A 727 17.52 28.96 -1.78
N TYR A 728 17.02 29.18 -0.57
CA TYR A 728 15.71 28.70 -0.13
C TYR A 728 15.02 29.69 0.82
N SER A 729 13.97 30.34 0.30
CA SER A 729 13.15 31.30 1.04
C SER A 729 11.68 31.16 0.62
N PRO A 730 11.01 30.07 1.05
CA PRO A 730 9.59 29.89 0.80
C PRO A 730 8.80 31.08 1.32
N GLN A 731 7.90 31.62 0.49
CA GLN A 731 7.00 32.70 0.88
C GLN A 731 5.63 32.12 1.27
N ASN A 732 4.84 32.94 1.96
CA ASN A 732 3.49 32.61 2.38
C ASN A 732 2.57 33.76 1.95
N ASN A 733 1.40 33.44 1.41
CA ASN A 733 0.59 34.37 0.62
C ASN A 733 -0.43 35.20 1.44
N HIS A 734 -0.30 35.30 2.77
CA HIS A 734 -1.29 35.94 3.68
C HIS A 734 -1.56 37.45 3.47
N GLY A 735 -2.14 37.86 2.34
CA GLY A 735 -2.81 39.14 2.11
C GLY A 735 -2.03 40.45 2.36
N ALA A 736 -0.79 40.41 2.89
CA ALA A 736 -0.07 41.55 3.44
C ALA A 736 1.47 41.47 3.28
N GLY A 737 2.00 40.50 2.53
CA GLY A 737 3.35 40.57 1.95
C GLY A 737 4.58 40.39 2.87
N LYS A 738 4.46 39.74 4.05
CA LYS A 738 5.62 39.42 4.91
C LYS A 738 5.96 37.94 4.92
N GLY A 739 7.25 37.62 4.96
CA GLY A 739 7.75 36.25 5.05
C GLY A 739 7.36 35.60 6.38
N VAL A 740 6.66 34.46 6.32
CA VAL A 740 6.23 33.73 7.52
C VAL A 740 7.28 32.75 8.02
N LEU A 741 8.06 32.16 7.10
CA LEU A 741 9.11 31.18 7.43
C LEU A 741 10.49 31.81 7.63
N ARG A 742 10.71 32.99 7.03
CA ARG A 742 11.89 33.84 7.26
C ARG A 742 11.45 35.28 7.47
N ASN A 743 12.18 36.00 8.33
CA ASN A 743 11.97 37.43 8.50
C ASN A 743 12.57 38.24 7.33
N ASP A 744 12.36 39.56 7.34
CA ASP A 744 12.83 40.47 6.29
C ASP A 744 14.37 40.51 6.15
N GLN A 745 15.11 40.07 7.17
CA GLN A 745 16.57 39.92 7.15
C GLN A 745 17.03 38.53 6.66
N GLY A 746 16.10 37.64 6.31
CA GLY A 746 16.37 36.28 5.86
C GLY A 746 16.63 35.27 6.97
N ALA A 747 16.53 35.64 8.25
CA ALA A 747 16.65 34.71 9.37
C ALA A 747 15.39 33.85 9.50
N VAL A 748 15.55 32.58 9.91
CA VAL A 748 14.44 31.65 10.10
C VAL A 748 13.52 32.16 11.22
N ALA A 749 12.21 32.11 10.99
CA ALA A 749 11.23 32.53 11.98
C ALA A 749 11.32 31.66 13.25
N PRO A 750 11.13 32.23 14.46
CA PRO A 750 11.18 31.46 15.69
C PRO A 750 10.06 30.41 15.73
N MET A 751 10.47 29.16 15.89
CA MET A 751 9.58 28.00 15.97
C MET A 751 9.78 27.29 17.30
N VAL A 752 8.67 26.81 17.89
CA VAL A 752 8.67 25.98 19.09
C VAL A 752 8.30 24.56 18.72
N GLN A 753 8.95 23.60 19.36
CA GLN A 753 8.58 22.20 19.21
C GLN A 753 7.20 22.00 19.80
N VAL A 754 6.35 21.27 19.09
CA VAL A 754 5.03 20.88 19.58
C VAL A 754 5.15 19.47 20.13
N GLU A 755 4.68 19.26 21.35
CA GLU A 755 4.52 17.90 21.88
C GLU A 755 3.45 17.20 21.04
N TYR A 756 3.91 16.26 20.23
CA TYR A 756 3.07 15.23 19.67
C TYR A 756 3.14 14.06 20.67
N GLU A 757 2.18 14.01 21.59
CA GLU A 757 2.10 12.93 22.58
C GLU A 757 1.82 11.62 21.83
N VAL A 758 2.88 10.88 21.51
CA VAL A 758 2.76 9.43 21.33
C VAL A 758 2.34 8.90 22.72
N PRO A 759 1.29 8.06 22.83
CA PRO A 759 0.85 7.56 24.12
C PRO A 759 2.02 7.03 24.95
N LYS A 760 2.13 7.46 26.21
CA LYS A 760 3.30 7.21 27.10
C LYS A 760 3.65 5.72 27.28
N ASP A 761 2.72 4.84 26.94
CA ASP A 761 2.82 3.39 27.09
C ASP A 761 3.50 2.72 25.89
N ILE A 762 3.55 3.42 24.74
CA ILE A 762 4.25 2.98 23.54
C ILE A 762 5.69 3.45 23.66
N ARG A 763 6.55 2.58 24.22
CA ARG A 763 8.01 2.77 24.27
C ARG A 763 8.61 2.83 22.86
N ILE A 764 8.41 3.91 22.13
CA ILE A 764 9.41 4.38 21.19
C ILE A 764 10.41 5.11 22.05
N LYS A 765 11.64 4.58 22.20
CA LYS A 765 12.65 5.29 22.99
C LYS A 765 12.77 6.70 22.40
N GLU A 766 12.63 7.75 23.21
CA GLU A 766 12.76 9.15 22.78
C GLU A 766 14.10 9.41 22.06
N ASP A 767 15.09 8.55 22.31
CA ASP A 767 16.41 8.57 21.70
C ASP A 767 16.55 7.93 20.33
N GLU A 768 15.52 7.28 19.80
CA GLU A 768 15.55 6.62 18.50
C GLU A 768 15.60 7.67 17.36
N ALA A 769 16.58 7.55 16.46
CA ALA A 769 16.82 8.51 15.39
C ALA A 769 15.57 8.81 14.53
N TRP A 770 14.67 7.83 14.43
CA TRP A 770 13.40 7.93 13.71
C TRP A 770 12.46 8.98 14.31
N ASN A 771 12.31 9.02 15.64
CA ASN A 771 11.48 10.02 16.31
C ASN A 771 12.06 11.42 16.21
N LYS A 772 13.38 11.55 16.37
CA LYS A 772 14.06 12.86 16.28
C LYS A 772 13.87 13.50 14.90
N ARG A 773 13.88 12.71 13.83
CA ARG A 773 13.67 13.20 12.45
C ARG A 773 12.23 13.67 12.19
N HIS A 774 11.24 13.09 12.86
CA HIS A 774 9.80 13.40 12.66
C HIS A 774 9.20 14.36 13.70
N GLN A 775 10.03 15.10 14.42
CA GLN A 775 9.55 16.15 15.32
C GLN A 775 8.73 17.21 14.59
N LEU A 776 7.74 17.75 15.28
CA LEU A 776 6.84 18.78 14.75
C LEU A 776 7.09 20.13 15.41
N PHE A 777 6.90 21.19 14.63
CA PHE A 777 7.14 22.58 15.03
C PHE A 777 5.96 23.48 14.68
N GLN A 778 5.79 24.56 15.43
CA GLN A 778 4.82 25.63 15.15
C GLN A 778 5.47 27.00 15.38
N PHE A 779 4.90 28.05 14.81
CA PHE A 779 5.37 29.42 15.02
C PHE A 779 5.19 29.86 16.48
N ALA A 780 6.24 30.44 17.08
CA ALA A 780 6.24 30.84 18.48
C ALA A 780 5.16 31.89 18.83
N GLN A 781 4.78 32.76 17.87
CA GLN A 781 3.75 33.78 18.06
C GLN A 781 2.32 33.18 18.20
N THR A 782 2.08 32.00 17.63
CA THR A 782 0.78 31.34 17.68
C THR A 782 0.54 30.68 19.02
N VAL A 783 1.57 30.11 19.65
CA VAL A 783 1.48 29.43 20.95
C VAL A 783 1.12 30.40 22.08
N LYS A 784 1.57 31.66 22.02
CA LYS A 784 1.21 32.70 22.99
C LYS A 784 -0.28 33.09 22.93
N ARG A 785 -0.88 33.12 21.74
CA ARG A 785 -2.31 33.40 21.55
C ARG A 785 -3.21 32.30 22.08
N VAL A 786 -2.79 31.03 21.97
CA VAL A 786 -3.58 29.87 22.44
C VAL A 786 -3.56 29.75 23.97
N ASN A 787 -2.45 30.10 24.61
CA ASN A 787 -2.29 29.97 26.07
C ASN A 787 -2.74 31.20 26.89
N GLY A 788 -3.39 32.20 26.27
CA GLY A 788 -4.01 33.32 26.98
C GLY A 788 -3.06 34.23 27.76
N VAL A 789 -1.76 34.24 27.45
CA VAL A 789 -0.79 35.16 28.05
C VAL A 789 -0.46 36.25 27.04
N ASN A 790 -1.10 37.41 27.22
CA ASN A 790 -0.75 38.66 26.53
C ASN A 790 0.68 39.09 26.85
#